data_AF-A0A497HMI3-F1
#
_entry.id   AF-A0A497HMI3-F1
#
_cell.length_a   1.000
_cell.length_b   1.000
_cell.length_c   1.000
_cell.angle_alpha   90.00
_cell.angle_beta   90.00
_cell.angle_gamma   90.00
#
_symmetry.space_group_name_H-M   'P 1'
#
loop_
_entity.id
_entity.type
_entity.pdbx_description
1 polymer ?
#
loop_
_entity_poly.entity_id
_entity_poly.type
_entity_poly.pdbx_seq_one_letter_code
_entity_poly.pdbx_strand_id
1 'polypeptide(L)'
;SYAFYVSRSDNVSIIRVECGNLNRALGIFNSADVLLVGSITSGPTAIVISDSRRITGGLMTFNAYGDSGSGIAIYGSGDINLGWLYLNITGENSTFIRGSGCWNVTFSSLAGIVKNYMVELFSGEVKLIGIDLPDHYFSVYSGARLSLEFQRFVFVRDESNTTAIEGADLLLTMNGEELYSTEHYGGTDGKSDGNGRFLLYLVKRLFDGTNTSVFPQNDIRVWYGGGDVEREVVLSSVDTGETSPIYVLLPDFEAPSPPQNVTAEAVDENTVQISFDPSNSTDVVEYRIYSNDTGNWTLILNSTHAGDFLIENLEAGREYWFKVVAVDDAGIESEGVIVNATTPPPTKGTLSGWVLYQGGPLDGQNASGASVTLYNSTHQEVASAVLGEDGRFTFHNISFADGYLLEITPQDPVVYGGNQSGYCVWRGLINFTEEREMTVHIRYYEYVPPTEGALSGVVIYSGGPHDGEKAAGVSVEVYSNTTLVKSSTADENGTFTIENLTFGVYRIVFVPPDEVAEGGNRSGYVRVEVELNFTEDKIMEVTVPYYNYTPPPPPTHPKVRILDKDGEPVEGVTVKATVNGTVYTATTDEEGWAIFTGFEGDFPPGTEFSAEKEGYKKITWREGETPPPLEKEEKQERDYIYLLLLLVVILLLIGAILLLRKKGEVEEE
;
A
#
# COMPACT_ATOMS: atom_id res chain seq x y z
N SER A 1 -6.38 95.37 68.78
CA SER A 1 -6.86 96.23 67.68
C SER A 1 -6.20 95.79 66.39
N TYR A 2 -6.98 95.65 65.32
CA TYR A 2 -6.50 95.38 63.96
C TYR A 2 -6.54 96.68 63.16
N ALA A 3 -5.59 96.86 62.24
CA ALA A 3 -5.64 97.97 61.31
C ALA A 3 -6.70 97.76 60.22
N PHE A 4 -6.82 96.52 59.73
CA PHE A 4 -7.86 96.08 58.81
C PHE A 4 -8.32 94.67 59.19
N TYR A 5 -9.61 94.38 59.03
CA TYR A 5 -10.10 93.01 59.14
C TYR A 5 -11.17 92.69 58.10
N VAL A 6 -11.15 91.45 57.65
CA VAL A 6 -12.18 90.81 56.83
C VAL A 6 -12.90 89.80 57.73
N SER A 7 -14.22 89.81 57.70
CA SER A 7 -15.01 88.89 58.51
C SER A 7 -16.24 88.42 57.76
N ARG A 8 -16.55 87.11 57.80
CA ARG A 8 -17.77 86.53 57.19
C ARG A 8 -17.95 86.95 55.73
N SER A 9 -16.86 86.88 54.98
CA SER A 9 -16.77 87.33 53.59
C SER A 9 -16.09 86.29 52.74
N ASP A 10 -16.57 86.13 51.51
CA ASP A 10 -15.99 85.22 50.52
C ASP A 10 -15.53 86.01 49.27
N ASN A 11 -14.54 85.48 48.54
CA ASN A 11 -13.97 86.10 47.33
C ASN A 11 -13.39 87.50 47.56
N VAL A 12 -12.44 87.59 48.49
CA VAL A 12 -11.80 88.86 48.85
C VAL A 12 -10.35 88.87 48.35
N SER A 13 -9.96 89.91 47.64
CA SER A 13 -8.56 90.11 47.22
C SER A 13 -7.92 91.26 47.99
N ILE A 14 -6.81 90.98 48.67
CA ILE A 14 -6.05 91.94 49.47
C ILE A 14 -4.66 92.08 48.84
N ILE A 15 -4.35 93.28 48.33
CA ILE A 15 -3.14 93.54 47.51
C ILE A 15 -2.04 94.30 48.28
N ARG A 16 -2.40 95.10 49.29
CA ARG A 16 -1.42 95.80 50.13
C ARG A 16 -2.07 96.28 51.42
N VAL A 17 -1.41 96.05 52.55
CA VAL A 17 -1.84 96.55 53.86
C VAL A 17 -0.62 97.14 54.57
N GLU A 18 -0.57 98.47 54.68
CA GLU A 18 0.53 99.15 55.37
C GLU A 18 0.02 99.82 56.63
N CYS A 19 0.57 99.43 57.77
CA CYS A 19 0.13 99.91 59.07
C CYS A 19 1.34 100.25 59.94
N GLY A 20 1.46 101.52 60.34
CA GLY A 20 2.46 101.97 61.30
C GLY A 20 1.93 101.93 62.75
N ASN A 21 2.75 101.43 63.68
CA ASN A 21 2.51 101.45 65.14
C ASN A 21 1.27 100.72 65.70
N LEU A 22 0.62 99.84 64.94
CA LEU A 22 -0.49 99.00 65.44
C LEU A 22 -0.05 97.59 65.80
N ASN A 23 -0.71 97.02 66.82
CA ASN A 23 -0.41 95.67 67.32
C ASN A 23 -0.66 94.57 66.28
N ARG A 24 -1.68 94.72 65.41
CA ARG A 24 -2.00 93.75 64.35
C ARG A 24 -2.36 94.48 63.06
N ALA A 25 -1.77 94.09 61.92
CA ALA A 25 -2.11 94.72 60.63
C ALA A 25 -3.40 94.15 60.02
N LEU A 26 -3.45 92.84 59.73
CA LEU A 26 -4.58 92.21 59.07
C LEU A 26 -5.23 91.10 59.92
N GLY A 27 -6.56 91.08 59.98
CA GLY A 27 -7.36 89.97 60.51
C GLY A 27 -8.29 89.38 59.45
N ILE A 28 -8.38 88.06 59.37
CA ILE A 28 -9.32 87.34 58.51
C ILE A 28 -10.09 86.37 59.41
N PHE A 29 -11.42 86.49 59.44
CA PHE A 29 -12.25 85.76 60.38
C PHE A 29 -13.46 85.14 59.67
N ASN A 30 -13.72 83.84 59.85
CA ASN A 30 -14.96 83.23 59.36
C ASN A 30 -15.20 83.46 57.86
N SER A 31 -14.12 83.52 57.09
CA SER A 31 -14.09 83.91 55.68
C SER A 31 -13.52 82.79 54.81
N ALA A 32 -13.95 82.72 53.55
CA ALA A 32 -13.37 81.83 52.56
C ALA A 32 -12.85 82.56 51.31
N ASP A 33 -12.05 81.87 50.49
CA ASP A 33 -11.65 82.35 49.16
C ASP A 33 -11.00 83.74 49.21
N VAL A 34 -9.96 83.87 50.04
CA VAL A 34 -9.21 85.12 50.19
C VAL A 34 -7.88 85.02 49.45
N LEU A 35 -7.63 85.95 48.54
CA LEU A 35 -6.36 86.08 47.82
C LEU A 35 -5.50 87.17 48.48
N LEU A 36 -4.26 86.83 48.82
CA LEU A 36 -3.28 87.75 49.40
C LEU A 36 -2.10 87.95 48.44
N VAL A 37 -1.80 89.20 48.09
CA VAL A 37 -0.65 89.58 47.25
C VAL A 37 -0.01 90.84 47.83
N GLY A 38 1.29 91.06 47.61
CA GLY A 38 1.93 92.35 47.84
C GLY A 38 2.65 92.47 49.17
N SER A 39 2.35 93.49 49.98
CA SER A 39 3.07 93.70 51.25
C SER A 39 2.14 93.97 52.42
N ILE A 40 2.49 93.37 53.56
CA ILE A 40 1.85 93.59 54.85
C ILE A 40 2.89 94.08 55.84
N THR A 41 2.70 95.29 56.35
CA THR A 41 3.59 95.90 57.35
C THR A 41 2.84 96.16 58.64
N SER A 42 3.42 95.72 59.76
CA SER A 42 2.79 95.74 61.08
C SER A 42 3.81 96.06 62.20
N GLY A 43 3.30 96.31 63.41
CA GLY A 43 4.10 96.24 64.63
C GLY A 43 4.45 94.79 64.97
N PRO A 44 3.85 94.16 66.00
CA PRO A 44 4.17 92.79 66.40
C PRO A 44 3.54 91.69 65.50
N THR A 45 2.26 91.78 65.09
CA THR A 45 1.64 90.70 64.29
C THR A 45 1.19 91.17 62.90
N ALA A 46 1.64 90.51 61.83
CA ALA A 46 1.28 90.93 60.47
C ALA A 46 -0.11 90.45 60.06
N ILE A 47 -0.42 89.16 60.22
CA ILE A 47 -1.75 88.62 59.89
C ILE A 47 -2.25 87.63 60.94
N VAL A 48 -3.57 87.65 61.18
CA VAL A 48 -4.28 86.61 61.93
C VAL A 48 -5.40 86.05 61.06
N ILE A 49 -5.46 84.73 60.93
CA ILE A 49 -6.49 83.98 60.21
C ILE A 49 -7.19 83.09 61.23
N SER A 50 -8.51 83.20 61.35
CA SER A 50 -9.30 82.41 62.29
C SER A 50 -10.59 81.90 61.65
N ASP A 51 -10.89 80.62 61.88
CA ASP A 51 -12.13 79.97 61.41
C ASP A 51 -12.36 80.15 59.91
N SER A 52 -11.28 80.12 59.13
CA SER A 52 -11.25 80.53 57.73
C SER A 52 -10.68 79.43 56.84
N ARG A 53 -11.04 79.45 55.54
CA ARG A 53 -10.58 78.45 54.58
C ARG A 53 -10.23 79.00 53.20
N ARG A 54 -9.49 78.25 52.39
CA ARG A 54 -9.17 78.60 50.99
C ARG A 54 -8.49 79.97 50.89
N ILE A 55 -7.45 80.17 51.71
CA ILE A 55 -6.66 81.39 51.69
C ILE A 55 -5.45 81.14 50.80
N THR A 56 -5.37 81.84 49.68
CA THR A 56 -4.28 81.67 48.72
C THR A 56 -3.49 82.96 48.59
N GLY A 57 -2.22 82.86 48.21
CA GLY A 57 -1.41 84.06 48.08
C GLY A 57 -0.01 83.81 47.56
N GLY A 58 0.57 84.87 47.02
CA GLY A 58 1.82 84.82 46.27
C GLY A 58 2.51 86.18 46.27
N LEU A 59 3.85 86.18 46.18
CA LEU A 59 4.65 87.41 46.10
C LEU A 59 4.36 88.35 47.26
N MET A 60 4.45 87.82 48.48
CA MET A 60 4.13 88.56 49.68
C MET A 60 5.35 88.94 50.47
N THR A 61 5.39 90.17 50.96
CA THR A 61 6.36 90.62 51.95
C THR A 61 5.67 90.85 53.29
N PHE A 62 6.11 90.14 54.33
CA PHE A 62 5.63 90.32 55.70
C PHE A 62 6.68 91.05 56.52
N ASN A 63 6.37 92.28 56.92
CA ASN A 63 7.19 93.07 57.82
C ASN A 63 6.54 93.12 59.21
N ALA A 64 7.20 92.55 60.21
CA ALA A 64 6.81 92.65 61.62
C ALA A 64 8.02 93.01 62.48
N TYR A 65 7.90 94.15 63.18
CA TYR A 65 9.01 94.79 63.89
C TYR A 65 8.85 94.79 65.42
N GLY A 66 7.67 94.42 65.94
CA GLY A 66 7.41 94.36 67.39
C GLY A 66 7.81 93.03 68.02
N ASP A 67 8.15 93.07 69.31
CA ASP A 67 8.51 91.89 70.11
C ASP A 67 7.31 90.99 70.40
N SER A 68 7.57 89.69 70.59
CA SER A 68 6.59 88.63 70.89
C SER A 68 5.45 88.56 69.86
N GLY A 69 5.81 88.82 68.60
CA GLY A 69 4.92 88.92 67.46
C GLY A 69 4.80 87.64 66.64
N SER A 70 3.90 87.63 65.66
CA SER A 70 3.81 86.55 64.67
C SER A 70 3.69 87.13 63.27
N GLY A 71 4.45 86.61 62.31
CA GLY A 71 4.22 86.93 60.90
C GLY A 71 2.78 86.57 60.53
N ILE A 72 2.45 85.30 60.66
CA ILE A 72 1.15 84.71 60.33
C ILE A 72 0.68 83.87 61.51
N ALA A 73 -0.46 84.23 62.09
CA ALA A 73 -1.12 83.43 63.11
C ALA A 73 -2.38 82.77 62.52
N ILE A 74 -2.54 81.46 62.72
CA ILE A 74 -3.61 80.64 62.14
C ILE A 74 -4.31 79.88 63.27
N TYR A 75 -5.62 80.04 63.38
CA TYR A 75 -6.44 79.41 64.41
C TYR A 75 -7.67 78.74 63.78
N GLY A 76 -7.85 77.43 64.00
CA GLY A 76 -9.04 76.71 63.50
C GLY A 76 -9.30 76.94 62.01
N SER A 77 -8.25 76.95 61.19
CA SER A 77 -8.32 77.33 59.77
C SER A 77 -7.50 76.39 58.90
N GLY A 78 -7.87 76.26 57.63
CA GLY A 78 -7.19 75.35 56.72
C GLY A 78 -7.41 75.60 55.24
N ASP A 79 -6.87 74.74 54.39
CA ASP A 79 -6.78 74.97 52.94
C ASP A 79 -6.08 76.31 52.64
N ILE A 80 -4.92 76.53 53.27
CA ILE A 80 -4.14 77.76 53.14
C ILE A 80 -2.90 77.47 52.31
N ASN A 81 -2.71 78.17 51.20
CA ASN A 81 -1.53 77.99 50.35
C ASN A 81 -0.90 79.35 50.03
N LEU A 82 0.24 79.64 50.67
CA LEU A 82 0.94 80.90 50.53
C LEU A 82 2.37 80.67 50.03
N GLY A 83 2.67 81.11 48.80
CA GLY A 83 3.97 80.93 48.16
C GLY A 83 4.73 82.24 47.97
N TRP A 84 6.04 82.14 47.71
CA TRP A 84 6.92 83.29 47.40
C TRP A 84 6.84 84.37 48.48
N LEU A 85 7.24 83.98 49.68
CA LEU A 85 7.11 84.78 50.88
C LEU A 85 8.46 85.35 51.29
N TYR A 86 8.55 86.67 51.33
CA TYR A 86 9.67 87.39 51.93
C TYR A 86 9.32 87.80 53.36
N LEU A 87 10.09 87.34 54.32
CA LEU A 87 9.86 87.54 55.74
C LEU A 87 10.88 88.51 56.31
N ASN A 88 10.39 89.54 56.97
CA ASN A 88 11.21 90.47 57.72
C ASN A 88 10.63 90.60 59.13
N ILE A 89 10.94 89.60 59.96
CA ILE A 89 10.41 89.44 61.32
C ILE A 89 11.55 89.67 62.30
N THR A 90 11.65 90.90 62.80
CA THR A 90 12.87 91.38 63.49
C THR A 90 12.70 91.66 64.98
N GLY A 91 11.47 91.54 65.51
CA GLY A 91 11.20 91.61 66.94
C GLY A 91 11.77 90.42 67.71
N GLU A 92 12.06 90.62 69.00
CA GLU A 92 12.52 89.56 69.91
C GLU A 92 11.38 88.58 70.24
N ASN A 93 11.68 87.30 70.40
CA ASN A 93 10.71 86.21 70.62
C ASN A 93 9.55 86.13 69.59
N SER A 94 9.75 86.65 68.37
CA SER A 94 8.73 86.64 67.32
C SER A 94 8.82 85.40 66.42
N THR A 95 7.67 84.87 66.01
CA THR A 95 7.56 83.70 65.13
C THR A 95 7.14 84.07 63.72
N PHE A 96 7.51 83.27 62.71
CA PHE A 96 6.92 83.45 61.38
C PHE A 96 5.52 82.84 61.33
N ILE A 97 5.37 81.56 61.66
CA ILE A 97 4.07 80.89 61.75
C ILE A 97 3.73 80.61 63.21
N ARG A 98 2.51 80.94 63.60
CA ARG A 98 1.90 80.49 64.86
C ARG A 98 0.58 79.80 64.57
N GLY A 99 0.49 78.49 64.78
CA GLY A 99 -0.67 77.70 64.37
C GLY A 99 -1.33 76.92 65.52
N SER A 100 -2.66 76.87 65.52
CA SER A 100 -3.42 75.91 66.33
C SER A 100 -4.70 75.50 65.59
N GLY A 101 -4.98 74.21 65.51
CA GLY A 101 -6.09 73.67 64.75
C GLY A 101 -5.95 73.96 63.25
N CYS A 102 -4.74 73.84 62.71
CA CYS A 102 -4.46 74.01 61.28
C CYS A 102 -4.73 72.72 60.50
N TRP A 103 -5.25 72.79 59.27
CA TRP A 103 -5.33 71.64 58.37
C TRP A 103 -5.03 72.06 56.93
N ASN A 104 -4.29 71.24 56.18
CA ASN A 104 -3.96 71.54 54.77
C ASN A 104 -3.36 72.96 54.58
N VAL A 105 -2.33 73.29 55.37
CA VAL A 105 -1.65 74.59 55.31
C VAL A 105 -0.26 74.39 54.69
N THR A 106 0.00 75.06 53.58
CA THR A 106 1.25 74.96 52.83
C THR A 106 1.88 76.33 52.65
N PHE A 107 3.18 76.40 52.95
CA PHE A 107 4.01 77.55 52.65
C PHE A 107 5.17 77.16 51.74
N SER A 108 5.42 77.93 50.69
CA SER A 108 6.46 77.62 49.70
C SER A 108 7.33 78.83 49.36
N SER A 109 8.55 78.58 48.90
CA SER A 109 9.49 79.61 48.43
C SER A 109 9.69 80.74 49.45
N LEU A 110 10.08 80.36 50.65
CA LEU A 110 10.28 81.23 51.81
C LEU A 110 11.71 81.79 51.85
N ALA A 111 11.84 83.10 52.03
CA ALA A 111 13.13 83.79 52.16
C ALA A 111 13.03 84.94 53.17
N GLY A 112 14.18 85.42 53.66
CA GLY A 112 14.25 86.63 54.48
C GLY A 112 14.94 86.43 55.83
N ILE A 113 14.65 87.32 56.78
CA ILE A 113 15.29 87.40 58.10
C ILE A 113 14.23 87.21 59.18
N VAL A 114 14.43 86.21 60.04
CA VAL A 114 13.61 85.96 61.24
C VAL A 114 14.55 85.84 62.43
N LYS A 115 14.32 86.62 63.49
CA LYS A 115 15.24 86.67 64.64
C LYS A 115 15.04 85.56 65.69
N ASN A 116 14.05 84.66 65.58
CA ASN A 116 13.76 83.55 66.52
C ASN A 116 13.10 82.34 65.82
N TYR A 117 12.41 81.45 66.56
CA TYR A 117 11.65 80.29 66.04
C TYR A 117 10.85 80.68 64.78
N MET A 118 11.11 79.99 63.68
CA MET A 118 10.41 80.19 62.43
C MET A 118 8.96 79.70 62.52
N VAL A 119 8.70 78.58 63.21
CA VAL A 119 7.35 78.01 63.33
C VAL A 119 7.05 77.55 64.75
N GLU A 120 5.88 77.94 65.25
CA GLU A 120 5.30 77.47 66.52
C GLU A 120 3.91 76.86 66.26
N LEU A 121 3.73 75.55 66.47
CA LEU A 121 2.48 74.83 66.19
C LEU A 121 1.97 74.07 67.41
N PHE A 122 0.80 74.46 67.91
CA PHE A 122 0.15 73.83 69.05
C PHE A 122 -0.68 72.61 68.67
N SER A 123 -1.31 72.61 67.50
CA SER A 123 -2.08 71.49 66.96
C SER A 123 -2.36 71.65 65.47
N GLY A 124 -2.60 70.53 64.78
CA GLY A 124 -2.89 70.51 63.34
C GLY A 124 -1.67 70.31 62.45
N GLU A 125 -1.81 70.48 61.15
CA GLU A 125 -0.77 70.18 60.16
C GLU A 125 -0.35 71.40 59.34
N VAL A 126 0.98 71.56 59.15
CA VAL A 126 1.58 72.55 58.26
C VAL A 126 2.70 71.91 57.44
N LYS A 127 2.78 72.28 56.16
CA LYS A 127 3.82 71.87 55.21
C LYS A 127 4.67 73.06 54.80
N LEU A 128 5.98 72.92 54.85
CA LEU A 128 6.94 73.93 54.37
C LEU A 128 7.73 73.36 53.20
N ILE A 129 7.64 74.01 52.04
CA ILE A 129 8.27 73.55 50.80
C ILE A 129 9.51 74.38 50.49
N GLY A 130 10.65 73.70 50.33
CA GLY A 130 11.91 74.29 49.87
C GLY A 130 12.77 74.91 50.97
N ILE A 131 12.56 74.53 52.23
CA ILE A 131 13.28 75.07 53.39
C ILE A 131 13.94 73.93 54.16
N ASP A 132 15.22 74.11 54.47
CA ASP A 132 15.94 73.25 55.41
C ASP A 132 16.65 74.12 56.44
N LEU A 133 16.03 74.27 57.61
CA LEU A 133 16.60 75.00 58.75
C LEU A 133 16.87 74.03 59.90
N PRO A 134 17.83 74.32 60.80
CA PRO A 134 18.05 73.52 62.00
C PRO A 134 16.80 73.43 62.91
N ASP A 135 16.70 72.35 63.69
CA ASP A 135 15.55 72.03 64.56
C ASP A 135 15.16 73.16 65.51
N HIS A 136 16.13 73.95 65.99
CA HIS A 136 15.87 75.06 66.93
C HIS A 136 15.04 76.21 66.34
N TYR A 137 14.77 76.20 65.03
CA TYR A 137 13.80 77.12 64.41
C TYR A 137 12.35 76.64 64.54
N PHE A 138 12.09 75.47 65.12
CA PHE A 138 10.76 74.88 65.17
C PHE A 138 10.34 74.56 66.61
N SER A 139 9.10 74.88 66.94
CA SER A 139 8.42 74.50 68.19
C SER A 139 7.11 73.81 67.84
N VAL A 140 7.10 72.49 67.86
CA VAL A 140 5.96 71.64 67.46
C VAL A 140 5.50 70.85 68.69
N TYR A 141 4.30 71.16 69.17
CA TYR A 141 3.73 70.56 70.37
C TYR A 141 2.92 69.29 70.04
N SER A 142 2.64 68.49 71.08
CA SER A 142 1.81 67.28 70.96
C SER A 142 0.47 67.57 70.28
N GLY A 143 0.16 66.82 69.21
CA GLY A 143 -1.04 67.01 68.39
C GLY A 143 -0.84 67.93 67.17
N ALA A 144 0.39 68.40 66.94
CA ALA A 144 0.78 69.09 65.71
C ALA A 144 1.74 68.24 64.86
N ARG A 145 1.65 68.39 63.54
CA ARG A 145 2.52 67.75 62.55
C ARG A 145 3.08 68.81 61.61
N LEU A 146 4.39 68.78 61.40
CA LEU A 146 5.10 69.69 60.48
C LEU A 146 5.97 68.88 59.53
N SER A 147 5.70 68.98 58.23
CA SER A 147 6.57 68.40 57.19
C SER A 147 7.41 69.49 56.52
N LEU A 148 8.69 69.18 56.33
CA LEU A 148 9.60 69.95 55.50
C LEU A 148 9.80 69.16 54.22
N GLU A 149 9.28 69.70 53.13
CA GLU A 149 9.17 69.05 51.84
C GLU A 149 10.02 69.74 50.79
N PHE A 150 10.50 68.98 49.81
CA PHE A 150 11.21 69.53 48.67
C PHE A 150 10.54 69.09 47.38
N GLN A 151 10.36 70.05 46.48
CA GLN A 151 9.89 69.77 45.13
C GLN A 151 11.01 69.09 44.33
N ARG A 152 10.68 67.99 43.65
CA ARG A 152 11.61 67.28 42.79
C ARG A 152 10.89 66.81 41.52
N PHE A 153 11.52 67.02 40.37
CA PHE A 153 11.03 66.44 39.13
C PHE A 153 11.42 64.97 39.06
N VAL A 154 10.47 64.14 38.66
CA VAL A 154 10.69 62.73 38.32
C VAL A 154 10.38 62.57 36.84
N PHE A 155 11.32 62.04 36.07
CA PHE A 155 11.18 61.75 34.66
C PHE A 155 11.12 60.24 34.46
N VAL A 156 10.03 59.76 33.84
CA VAL A 156 9.88 58.38 33.38
C VAL A 156 10.27 58.31 31.92
N ARG A 157 11.24 57.45 31.62
CA ARG A 157 11.86 57.32 30.30
C ARG A 157 12.09 55.86 29.96
N ASP A 158 12.37 55.59 28.69
CA ASP A 158 12.86 54.29 28.22
C ASP A 158 14.23 53.96 28.86
N GLU A 159 14.67 52.71 28.70
CA GLU A 159 15.92 52.18 29.23
C GLU A 159 17.15 52.92 28.71
N SER A 160 17.05 53.47 27.49
CA SER A 160 18.11 54.28 26.87
C SER A 160 18.14 55.74 27.33
N ASN A 161 17.15 56.18 28.13
CA ASN A 161 16.97 57.56 28.58
C ASN A 161 16.83 58.58 27.41
N THR A 162 16.26 58.16 26.28
CA THR A 162 16.05 59.01 25.10
C THR A 162 14.58 59.38 24.93
N THR A 163 13.68 58.44 25.15
CA THR A 163 12.23 58.60 24.95
C THR A 163 11.54 58.92 26.27
N ALA A 164 10.61 59.87 26.26
CA ALA A 164 9.80 60.21 27.43
C ALA A 164 8.50 59.40 27.43
N ILE A 165 8.11 58.87 28.60
CA ILE A 165 6.94 58.01 28.74
C ILE A 165 5.77 58.81 29.32
N GLU A 166 4.84 59.23 28.47
CA GLU A 166 3.57 59.85 28.85
C GLU A 166 2.58 58.82 29.40
N GLY A 167 1.77 59.20 30.39
CA GLY A 167 0.70 58.34 30.90
C GLY A 167 1.16 57.21 31.83
N ALA A 168 2.40 57.25 32.35
CA ALA A 168 2.84 56.36 33.41
C ALA A 168 2.10 56.67 34.73
N ASP A 169 1.84 55.63 35.52
CA ASP A 169 1.25 55.71 36.85
C ASP A 169 2.35 55.78 37.92
N LEU A 170 2.11 56.52 39.00
CA LEU A 170 3.07 56.70 40.08
C LEU A 170 2.41 56.67 41.46
N LEU A 171 3.07 55.97 42.40
CA LEU A 171 2.79 56.01 43.82
C LEU A 171 4.01 56.56 44.57
N LEU A 172 3.82 57.66 45.31
CA LEU A 172 4.77 58.17 46.29
C LEU A 172 4.23 57.86 47.69
N THR A 173 5.07 57.20 48.50
CA THR A 173 4.76 56.99 49.92
C THR A 173 5.85 57.56 50.81
N MET A 174 5.45 57.94 52.03
CA MET A 174 6.32 58.32 53.11
C MET A 174 6.07 57.37 54.29
N ASN A 175 7.07 56.57 54.67
CA ASN A 175 6.92 55.51 55.69
C ASN A 175 5.69 54.60 55.45
N GLY A 176 5.34 54.36 54.19
CA GLY A 176 4.15 53.60 53.79
C GLY A 176 2.84 54.38 53.77
N GLU A 177 2.80 55.63 54.24
CA GLU A 177 1.65 56.53 54.05
C GLU A 177 1.67 57.11 52.63
N GLU A 178 0.54 57.05 51.92
CA GLU A 178 0.39 57.59 50.56
C GLU A 178 0.44 59.13 50.54
N LEU A 179 1.27 59.70 49.66
CA LEU A 179 1.38 61.14 49.44
C LEU A 179 0.96 61.58 48.03
N TYR A 180 1.14 60.71 47.05
CA TYR A 180 0.74 60.92 45.65
C TYR A 180 0.38 59.56 45.06
N SER A 181 -0.77 59.43 44.41
CA SER A 181 -1.23 58.15 43.89
C SER A 181 -2.10 58.34 42.67
N THR A 182 -1.68 57.73 41.57
CA THR A 182 -2.43 57.69 40.32
C THR A 182 -3.39 56.50 40.27
N GLU A 183 -4.19 56.44 39.21
CA GLU A 183 -5.28 55.47 39.03
C GLU A 183 -4.87 54.00 39.23
N HIS A 184 -3.71 53.57 38.70
CA HIS A 184 -3.25 52.18 38.84
C HIS A 184 -3.11 51.75 40.32
N TYR A 185 -2.71 52.70 41.18
CA TYR A 185 -2.54 52.47 42.62
C TYR A 185 -3.78 52.83 43.44
N GLY A 186 -4.91 53.16 42.78
CA GLY A 186 -6.19 53.47 43.40
C GLY A 186 -6.40 54.94 43.76
N GLY A 187 -5.45 55.81 43.41
CA GLY A 187 -5.55 57.26 43.65
C GLY A 187 -6.15 58.03 42.48
N THR A 188 -6.18 59.36 42.60
CA THR A 188 -6.79 60.28 41.62
C THR A 188 -5.81 61.32 41.07
N ASP A 189 -4.53 61.22 41.44
CA ASP A 189 -3.52 62.16 40.97
C ASP A 189 -3.17 61.93 39.50
N GLY A 190 -2.56 62.95 38.89
CA GLY A 190 -2.23 62.95 37.46
C GLY A 190 -1.12 61.95 37.11
N LYS A 191 -1.24 61.31 35.95
CA LYS A 191 -0.17 60.50 35.34
C LYS A 191 0.97 61.39 34.82
N SER A 192 2.06 60.77 34.35
CA SER A 192 3.17 61.53 33.76
C SER A 192 2.70 62.37 32.57
N ASP A 193 3.21 63.60 32.45
CA ASP A 193 2.88 64.49 31.33
C ASP A 193 3.57 64.05 30.01
N GLY A 194 3.32 64.75 28.90
CA GLY A 194 3.94 64.46 27.59
C GLY A 194 5.47 64.54 27.54
N ASN A 195 6.15 64.98 28.60
CA ASN A 195 7.60 64.90 28.75
C ASN A 195 8.02 63.79 29.75
N GLY A 196 7.11 62.88 30.07
CA GLY A 196 7.27 61.81 31.05
C GLY A 196 7.46 62.31 32.47
N ARG A 197 6.97 63.51 32.80
CA ARG A 197 7.36 64.21 34.03
C ARG A 197 6.26 64.20 35.09
N PHE A 198 6.69 64.01 36.33
CA PHE A 198 5.96 64.35 37.54
C PHE A 198 6.66 65.47 38.31
N LEU A 199 5.89 66.29 39.02
CA LEU A 199 6.39 67.22 40.03
C LEU A 199 5.92 66.72 41.40
N LEU A 200 6.84 66.15 42.19
CA LEU A 200 6.54 65.54 43.48
C LEU A 200 7.10 66.38 44.63
N TYR A 201 6.48 66.24 45.79
CA TYR A 201 6.93 66.83 47.05
C TYR A 201 7.41 65.73 47.99
N LEU A 202 8.72 65.58 48.12
CA LEU A 202 9.34 64.58 48.98
C LEU A 202 9.52 65.12 50.39
N VAL A 203 9.12 64.36 51.41
CA VAL A 203 9.25 64.77 52.80
C VAL A 203 10.67 64.51 53.25
N LYS A 204 11.48 65.56 53.42
CA LYS A 204 12.85 65.45 53.89
C LYS A 204 12.90 65.23 55.40
N ARG A 205 12.09 65.99 56.13
CA ARG A 205 12.04 65.97 57.59
C ARG A 205 10.61 66.09 58.08
N LEU A 206 10.31 65.34 59.13
CA LEU A 206 9.00 65.32 59.76
C LEU A 206 9.15 65.60 61.25
N PHE A 207 8.39 66.55 61.76
CA PHE A 207 8.19 66.76 63.19
C PHE A 207 6.77 66.31 63.53
N ASP A 208 6.66 65.31 64.39
CA ASP A 208 5.39 64.74 64.80
C ASP A 208 5.23 64.88 66.31
N GLY A 209 4.56 65.95 66.73
CA GLY A 209 4.33 66.27 68.14
C GLY A 209 5.56 66.58 68.98
N THR A 210 6.73 66.79 68.35
CA THR A 210 8.01 67.06 69.05
C THR A 210 8.87 68.09 68.33
N ASN A 211 9.82 68.71 69.05
CA ASN A 211 10.78 69.66 68.50
C ASN A 211 12.02 69.00 67.86
N THR A 212 12.00 67.67 67.68
CA THR A 212 13.10 66.93 67.05
C THR A 212 12.57 66.26 65.80
N SER A 213 13.16 66.57 64.66
CA SER A 213 12.71 65.95 63.42
C SER A 213 13.21 64.52 63.27
N VAL A 214 12.44 63.71 62.53
CA VAL A 214 12.89 62.47 61.93
C VAL A 214 13.06 62.65 60.41
N PHE A 215 13.84 61.76 59.79
CA PHE A 215 14.00 61.69 58.34
C PHE A 215 13.17 60.51 57.83
N PRO A 216 11.97 60.74 57.27
CA PRO A 216 11.14 59.65 56.81
C PRO A 216 11.68 59.03 55.52
N GLN A 217 11.36 57.76 55.31
CA GLN A 217 11.66 57.06 54.08
C GLN A 217 10.64 57.46 53.01
N ASN A 218 11.13 57.93 51.85
CA ASN A 218 10.30 58.21 50.69
C ASN A 218 10.50 57.10 49.67
N ASP A 219 9.42 56.44 49.25
CA ASP A 219 9.47 55.40 48.23
C ASP A 219 8.60 55.81 47.03
N ILE A 220 9.15 55.64 45.83
CA ILE A 220 8.46 55.88 44.55
C ILE A 220 8.27 54.54 43.86
N ARG A 221 7.05 54.26 43.40
CA ARG A 221 6.74 53.17 42.47
C ARG A 221 6.18 53.75 41.20
N VAL A 222 6.69 53.31 40.05
CA VAL A 222 6.20 53.72 38.74
C VAL A 222 5.74 52.47 38.02
N TRP A 223 4.52 52.51 37.49
CA TRP A 223 3.98 51.46 36.65
C TRP A 223 3.64 52.02 35.28
N TYR A 224 3.84 51.23 34.23
CA TYR A 224 3.44 51.56 32.88
C TYR A 224 2.92 50.31 32.17
N GLY A 225 1.70 50.41 31.65
CA GLY A 225 1.04 49.35 30.86
C GLY A 225 0.64 49.81 29.48
N GLY A 226 1.35 50.81 28.91
CA GLY A 226 1.11 51.27 27.54
C GLY A 226 1.88 50.51 26.46
N GLY A 227 2.80 49.62 26.84
CA GLY A 227 3.57 48.74 25.95
C GLY A 227 2.94 47.35 25.79
N ASP A 228 3.66 46.46 25.10
CA ASP A 228 3.31 45.03 24.96
C ASP A 228 3.49 44.26 26.28
N VAL A 229 4.40 44.73 27.14
CA VAL A 229 4.62 44.17 28.48
C VAL A 229 4.51 45.26 29.53
N GLU A 230 3.74 45.00 30.60
CA GLU A 230 3.66 45.89 31.75
C GLU A 230 5.00 45.95 32.51
N ARG A 231 5.39 47.16 32.93
CA ARG A 231 6.62 47.39 33.72
C ARG A 231 6.31 48.11 35.02
N GLU A 232 6.93 47.66 36.10
CA GLU A 232 6.94 48.35 37.39
C GLU A 232 8.39 48.55 37.86
N VAL A 233 8.73 49.77 38.27
CA VAL A 233 10.03 50.13 38.84
C VAL A 233 9.82 50.74 40.22
N VAL A 234 10.57 50.25 41.20
CA VAL A 234 10.50 50.71 42.59
C VAL A 234 11.82 51.35 43.00
N LEU A 235 11.74 52.62 43.42
CA LEU A 235 12.84 53.35 44.05
C LEU A 235 12.54 53.50 45.54
N SER A 236 13.22 52.71 46.37
CA SER A 236 13.08 52.79 47.82
C SER A 236 14.08 53.77 48.44
N SER A 237 13.68 54.45 49.51
CA SER A 237 14.53 55.38 50.27
C SER A 237 15.19 56.45 49.41
N VAL A 238 14.38 57.13 48.60
CA VAL A 238 14.82 58.23 47.73
C VAL A 238 15.54 59.31 48.54
N ASP A 239 16.75 59.67 48.12
CA ASP A 239 17.57 60.68 48.79
C ASP A 239 16.93 62.07 48.66
N THR A 240 16.57 62.68 49.78
CA THR A 240 15.96 64.03 49.85
C THR A 240 16.99 65.15 50.10
N GLY A 241 18.27 64.81 50.19
CA GLY A 241 19.39 65.76 50.21
C GLY A 241 19.76 66.32 48.84
N GLU A 242 19.41 65.61 47.77
CA GLU A 242 19.68 66.03 46.40
C GLU A 242 18.54 66.82 45.76
N THR A 243 18.90 67.80 44.93
CA THR A 243 17.94 68.61 44.17
C THR A 243 17.88 68.26 42.69
N SER A 244 18.77 67.38 42.20
CA SER A 244 18.78 66.93 40.81
C SER A 244 17.52 66.13 40.49
N PRO A 245 16.96 66.18 39.27
CA PRO A 245 15.81 65.35 38.92
C PRO A 245 16.06 63.84 39.13
N ILE A 246 15.00 63.09 39.40
CA ILE A 246 15.04 61.62 39.43
C ILE A 246 14.69 61.11 38.04
N TYR A 247 15.44 60.13 37.56
CA TYR A 247 15.14 59.40 36.33
C TYR A 247 14.72 57.99 36.70
N VAL A 248 13.52 57.61 36.26
CA VAL A 248 13.00 56.24 36.33
C VAL A 248 13.07 55.69 34.92
N LEU A 249 14.04 54.80 34.68
CA LEU A 249 14.22 54.14 33.40
C LEU A 249 13.40 52.85 33.43
N LEU A 250 12.37 52.78 32.59
CA LEU A 250 11.59 51.57 32.42
C LEU A 250 12.42 50.59 31.57
N PRO A 251 12.51 49.31 31.96
CA PRO A 251 13.02 48.28 31.06
C PRO A 251 12.17 48.23 29.79
N ASP A 252 12.75 47.73 28.71
CA ASP A 252 12.08 47.55 27.42
C ASP A 252 10.70 46.92 27.60
N PHE A 253 9.69 47.46 26.92
CA PHE A 253 8.29 47.07 27.06
C PHE A 253 7.62 46.85 25.71
N GLU A 254 8.36 46.92 24.61
CA GLU A 254 7.85 46.68 23.26
C GLU A 254 8.40 45.36 22.75
N ALA A 255 7.54 44.51 22.19
CA ALA A 255 7.98 43.25 21.62
C ALA A 255 8.73 43.50 20.29
N PRO A 256 9.71 42.65 19.93
CA PRO A 256 10.37 42.78 18.64
C PRO A 256 9.37 42.46 17.51
N SER A 257 9.65 42.98 16.32
CA SER A 257 8.92 42.58 15.12
C SER A 257 9.09 41.07 14.87
N PRO A 258 8.08 40.38 14.32
CA PRO A 258 8.23 38.96 14.00
C PRO A 258 9.28 38.72 12.91
N PRO A 259 9.81 37.48 12.80
CA PRO A 259 10.70 37.09 11.70
C PRO A 259 10.00 37.24 10.34
N GLN A 260 10.79 37.45 9.28
CA GLN A 260 10.27 37.71 7.94
C GLN A 260 10.28 36.45 7.09
N ASN A 261 9.45 36.41 6.04
CA ASN A 261 9.44 35.33 5.03
C ASN A 261 9.42 33.91 5.61
N VAL A 262 8.68 33.71 6.70
CA VAL A 262 8.58 32.41 7.36
C VAL A 262 7.84 31.42 6.45
N THR A 263 8.46 30.29 6.15
CA THR A 263 7.87 29.19 5.38
C THR A 263 8.08 27.86 6.09
N ALA A 264 7.23 26.90 5.77
CA ALA A 264 7.40 25.50 6.14
C ALA A 264 7.18 24.64 4.90
N GLU A 265 8.15 23.79 4.57
CA GLU A 265 8.14 22.93 3.39
C GLU A 265 8.48 21.50 3.80
N ALA A 266 7.66 20.53 3.39
CA ALA A 266 7.96 19.12 3.64
C ALA A 266 9.09 18.64 2.72
N VAL A 267 10.16 18.13 3.32
CA VAL A 267 11.35 17.63 2.60
C VAL A 267 11.13 16.17 2.20
N ASP A 268 10.64 15.36 3.13
CA ASP A 268 10.30 13.94 2.95
C ASP A 268 9.18 13.53 3.92
N GLU A 269 8.85 12.24 3.95
CA GLU A 269 7.74 11.67 4.74
C GLU A 269 7.91 11.84 6.27
N ASN A 270 9.09 12.23 6.77
CA ASN A 270 9.35 12.40 8.21
C ASN A 270 10.00 13.75 8.57
N THR A 271 10.15 14.66 7.62
CA THR A 271 10.95 15.87 7.80
C THR A 271 10.29 17.10 7.18
N VAL A 272 10.22 18.19 7.94
CA VAL A 272 9.80 19.52 7.48
C VAL A 272 10.95 20.51 7.67
N GLN A 273 11.24 21.30 6.64
CA GLN A 273 12.15 22.44 6.73
C GLN A 273 11.36 23.72 7.03
N ILE A 274 11.79 24.45 8.05
CA ILE A 274 11.31 25.79 8.37
C ILE A 274 12.39 26.78 7.98
N SER A 275 12.03 27.77 7.18
CA SER A 275 12.93 28.81 6.70
C SER A 275 12.38 30.18 7.04
N PHE A 276 13.24 31.10 7.47
CA PHE A 276 12.85 32.47 7.74
C PHE A 276 14.03 33.45 7.64
N ASP A 277 13.70 34.69 7.32
CA ASP A 277 14.59 35.85 7.36
C ASP A 277 14.55 36.52 8.75
N PRO A 278 15.62 37.24 9.14
CA PRO A 278 15.67 37.90 10.45
C PRO A 278 14.58 38.96 10.62
N SER A 279 14.23 39.24 11.87
CA SER A 279 13.38 40.38 12.24
C SER A 279 14.04 41.71 11.85
N ASN A 280 13.21 42.75 11.67
CA ASN A 280 13.69 44.13 11.46
C ASN A 280 14.09 44.83 12.77
N SER A 281 13.76 44.25 13.93
CA SER A 281 14.19 44.76 15.23
C SER A 281 15.68 44.50 15.47
N THR A 282 16.39 45.47 16.03
CA THR A 282 17.87 45.45 16.15
C THR A 282 18.38 44.84 17.47
N ASP A 283 17.48 44.63 18.41
CA ASP A 283 17.66 44.08 19.77
C ASP A 283 17.39 42.56 19.85
N VAL A 284 17.01 41.93 18.74
CA VAL A 284 16.73 40.48 18.70
C VAL A 284 17.99 39.67 18.98
N VAL A 285 17.93 38.81 20.00
CA VAL A 285 19.03 37.93 20.43
C VAL A 285 18.78 36.47 20.13
N GLU A 286 17.52 36.05 19.99
CA GLU A 286 17.17 34.67 19.64
C GLU A 286 15.85 34.55 18.89
N TYR A 287 15.66 33.39 18.28
CA TYR A 287 14.45 32.94 17.61
C TYR A 287 14.00 31.63 18.24
N ARG A 288 12.69 31.46 18.41
CA ARG A 288 12.09 30.24 18.97
C ARG A 288 11.07 29.66 18.00
N ILE A 289 11.14 28.36 17.78
CA ILE A 289 10.20 27.60 16.96
C ILE A 289 9.36 26.72 17.88
N TYR A 290 8.05 26.91 17.81
CA TYR A 290 7.06 26.12 18.51
C TYR A 290 6.33 25.19 17.54
N SER A 291 5.92 24.02 18.02
CA SER A 291 5.02 23.10 17.30
C SER A 291 3.70 22.97 18.04
N ASN A 292 2.59 22.82 17.31
CA ASN A 292 1.26 22.58 17.88
C ASN A 292 0.81 21.11 17.77
N ASP A 293 1.75 20.17 17.71
CA ASP A 293 1.43 18.76 17.45
C ASP A 293 0.54 18.11 18.52
N THR A 294 0.64 18.58 19.77
CA THR A 294 -0.13 18.05 20.92
C THR A 294 -1.42 18.84 21.20
N GLY A 295 -1.80 19.77 20.32
CA GLY A 295 -2.90 20.71 20.53
C GLY A 295 -2.55 21.90 21.43
N ASN A 296 -1.31 21.98 21.92
CA ASN A 296 -0.72 23.17 22.54
C ASN A 296 0.62 23.49 21.88
N TRP A 297 0.96 24.79 21.82
CA TRP A 297 2.27 25.26 21.37
C TRP A 297 3.37 24.85 22.34
N THR A 298 4.29 24.00 21.88
CA THR A 298 5.47 23.56 22.64
C THR A 298 6.74 24.00 21.94
N LEU A 299 7.69 24.58 22.69
CA LEU A 299 9.01 24.95 22.17
C LEU A 299 9.75 23.69 21.72
N ILE A 300 10.16 23.65 20.46
CA ILE A 300 10.90 22.52 19.89
C ILE A 300 12.33 22.88 19.48
N LEU A 301 12.60 24.17 19.20
CA LEU A 301 13.92 24.64 18.81
C LEU A 301 14.11 26.11 19.17
N ASN A 302 15.33 26.49 19.54
CA ASN A 302 15.78 27.87 19.67
C ASN A 302 17.07 28.09 18.87
N SER A 303 17.26 29.29 18.32
CA SER A 303 18.42 29.66 17.49
C SER A 303 18.80 31.12 17.71
N THR A 304 20.09 31.44 17.65
CA THR A 304 20.57 32.84 17.69
C THR A 304 20.67 33.47 16.28
N HIS A 305 20.25 32.76 15.23
CA HIS A 305 20.27 33.25 13.86
C HIS A 305 19.02 32.81 13.08
N ALA A 306 18.71 33.57 12.03
CA ALA A 306 17.71 33.19 11.02
C ALA A 306 18.31 32.27 9.95
N GLY A 307 17.47 31.56 9.21
CA GLY A 307 17.88 30.60 8.19
C GLY A 307 16.97 29.37 8.13
N ASP A 308 17.57 28.24 7.77
CA ASP A 308 16.88 26.98 7.51
C ASP A 308 17.06 25.99 8.68
N PHE A 309 15.95 25.41 9.14
CA PHE A 309 15.92 24.46 10.26
C PHE A 309 15.10 23.23 9.89
N LEU A 310 15.67 22.03 10.09
CA LEU A 310 14.99 20.77 9.85
C LEU A 310 14.31 20.25 11.12
N ILE A 311 13.02 19.96 11.01
CA ILE A 311 12.23 19.29 12.04
C ILE A 311 12.03 17.84 11.59
N GLU A 312 12.73 16.93 12.26
CA GLU A 312 12.77 15.49 11.94
C GLU A 312 11.84 14.67 12.85
N ASN A 313 11.77 13.35 12.60
CA ASN A 313 10.99 12.37 13.36
C ASN A 313 9.48 12.64 13.35
N LEU A 314 8.98 13.24 12.27
CA LEU A 314 7.55 13.45 12.05
C LEU A 314 6.90 12.17 11.49
N GLU A 315 5.63 11.97 11.78
CA GLU A 315 4.81 10.94 11.12
C GLU A 315 4.47 11.34 9.67
N ALA A 316 4.44 10.34 8.79
CA ALA A 316 4.11 10.50 7.37
C ALA A 316 2.63 10.77 7.13
N GLY A 317 2.32 11.53 6.08
CA GLY A 317 0.95 11.87 5.68
C GLY A 317 0.21 12.78 6.68
N ARG A 318 0.93 13.49 7.55
CA ARG A 318 0.36 14.28 8.65
C ARG A 318 0.66 15.77 8.46
N GLU A 319 -0.32 16.62 8.78
CA GLU A 319 -0.17 18.06 8.80
C GLU A 319 0.42 18.52 10.14
N TYR A 320 1.44 19.39 10.08
CA TYR A 320 2.07 20.00 11.24
C TYR A 320 1.96 21.52 11.17
N TRP A 321 1.78 22.13 12.34
CA TRP A 321 1.68 23.58 12.52
C TRP A 321 2.85 24.07 13.37
N PHE A 322 3.53 25.09 12.88
CA PHE A 322 4.69 25.70 13.51
C PHE A 322 4.45 27.19 13.75
N LYS A 323 5.00 27.72 14.84
CA LYS A 323 5.01 29.15 15.15
C LYS A 323 6.44 29.59 15.39
N VAL A 324 6.93 30.56 14.62
CA VAL A 324 8.27 31.13 14.76
C VAL A 324 8.16 32.52 15.37
N VAL A 325 8.87 32.78 16.46
CA VAL A 325 8.94 34.09 17.13
C VAL A 325 10.38 34.59 17.16
N ALA A 326 10.55 35.91 17.15
CA ALA A 326 11.77 36.58 17.56
C ALA A 326 11.69 36.93 19.05
N VAL A 327 12.85 36.98 19.72
CA VAL A 327 12.97 37.35 21.13
C VAL A 327 14.10 38.37 21.27
N ASP A 328 13.81 39.48 21.95
CA ASP A 328 14.76 40.56 22.22
C ASP A 328 15.69 40.27 23.42
N ASP A 329 16.60 41.19 23.71
CA ASP A 329 17.52 41.11 24.85
C ASP A 329 16.84 41.30 26.22
N ALA A 330 15.60 41.77 26.25
CA ALA A 330 14.73 41.84 27.43
C ALA A 330 13.91 40.55 27.65
N GLY A 331 13.94 39.61 26.70
CA GLY A 331 13.25 38.34 26.74
C GLY A 331 11.78 38.38 26.31
N ILE A 332 11.32 39.46 25.64
CA ILE A 332 9.95 39.59 25.14
C ILE A 332 9.84 38.88 23.78
N GLU A 333 8.77 38.11 23.59
CA GLU A 333 8.51 37.44 22.32
C GLU A 333 7.64 38.30 21.40
N SER A 334 7.98 38.35 20.11
CA SER A 334 7.08 38.84 19.07
C SER A 334 5.78 38.01 19.01
N GLU A 335 4.70 38.58 18.44
CA GLU A 335 3.44 37.86 18.14
C GLU A 335 3.63 36.52 17.39
N GLY A 336 4.70 36.43 16.60
CA GLY A 336 5.10 35.24 15.86
C GLY A 336 4.37 35.02 14.55
N VAL A 337 4.95 34.18 13.69
CA VAL A 337 4.37 33.78 12.41
C VAL A 337 4.03 32.30 12.44
N ILE A 338 2.77 31.99 12.13
CA ILE A 338 2.26 30.62 12.09
C ILE A 338 2.29 30.11 10.64
N VAL A 339 2.91 28.96 10.44
CA VAL A 339 3.00 28.25 9.15
C VAL A 339 2.66 26.79 9.34
N ASN A 340 2.30 26.09 8.27
CA ASN A 340 2.03 24.66 8.29
C ASN A 340 2.67 23.94 7.10
N ALA A 341 2.88 22.63 7.25
CA ALA A 341 3.33 21.76 6.18
C ALA A 341 2.75 20.36 6.41
N THR A 342 2.46 19.65 5.31
CA THR A 342 1.98 18.27 5.35
C THR A 342 3.08 17.36 4.82
N THR A 343 3.55 16.43 5.66
CA THR A 343 4.50 15.41 5.22
C THR A 343 3.85 14.54 4.12
N PRO A 344 4.59 14.17 3.07
CA PRO A 344 4.12 13.20 2.09
C PRO A 344 3.65 11.89 2.76
N PRO A 345 2.72 11.15 2.13
CA PRO A 345 2.35 9.83 2.59
C PRO A 345 3.57 8.89 2.59
N PRO A 346 3.55 7.83 3.41
CA PRO A 346 4.66 6.89 3.43
C PRO A 346 4.86 6.23 2.07
N THR A 347 6.10 5.97 1.71
CA THR A 347 6.49 5.30 0.45
C THR A 347 6.79 3.81 0.65
N LYS A 348 6.77 3.36 1.90
CA LYS A 348 7.03 1.98 2.33
C LYS A 348 6.08 1.57 3.45
N GLY A 349 5.83 0.29 3.59
CA GLY A 349 4.97 -0.23 4.66
C GLY A 349 5.24 -1.68 5.03
N THR A 350 4.37 -2.22 5.89
CA THR A 350 4.40 -3.62 6.32
C THR A 350 3.42 -4.49 5.51
N LEU A 351 3.92 -5.57 4.92
CA LEU A 351 3.12 -6.64 4.31
C LEU A 351 3.14 -7.86 5.23
N SER A 352 1.96 -8.31 5.67
CA SER A 352 1.85 -9.45 6.57
C SER A 352 0.69 -10.36 6.21
N GLY A 353 0.67 -11.55 6.80
CA GLY A 353 -0.47 -12.43 6.63
C GLY A 353 -0.30 -13.80 7.26
N TRP A 354 -1.40 -14.56 7.24
CA TRP A 354 -1.45 -15.96 7.63
C TRP A 354 -1.51 -16.86 6.41
N VAL A 355 -0.91 -18.03 6.55
CA VAL A 355 -0.96 -19.06 5.53
C VAL A 355 -1.51 -20.33 6.16
N LEU A 356 -2.59 -20.84 5.57
CA LEU A 356 -3.24 -22.06 6.02
C LEU A 356 -3.30 -23.08 4.89
N TYR A 357 -3.29 -24.36 5.26
CA TYR A 357 -3.62 -25.43 4.33
C TYR A 357 -5.13 -25.49 4.09
N GLN A 358 -5.52 -25.76 2.85
CA GLN A 358 -6.92 -25.92 2.45
C GLN A 358 -7.09 -27.24 1.67
N GLY A 359 -8.01 -28.07 2.16
CA GLY A 359 -8.21 -29.45 1.72
C GLY A 359 -7.12 -30.40 2.19
N GLY A 360 -7.33 -31.71 2.00
CA GLY A 360 -6.35 -32.74 2.34
C GLY A 360 -6.13 -32.96 3.84
N PRO A 361 -5.03 -33.64 4.22
CA PRO A 361 -4.78 -34.09 5.60
C PRO A 361 -4.52 -32.98 6.63
N LEU A 362 -4.06 -31.81 6.21
CA LEU A 362 -3.71 -30.67 7.06
C LEU A 362 -4.73 -29.52 6.97
N ASP A 363 -5.93 -29.78 6.44
CA ASP A 363 -6.96 -28.75 6.24
C ASP A 363 -7.21 -27.89 7.50
N GLY A 364 -7.18 -26.57 7.32
CA GLY A 364 -7.37 -25.58 8.38
C GLY A 364 -6.17 -25.39 9.31
N GLN A 365 -5.08 -26.14 9.16
CA GLN A 365 -3.86 -25.95 9.95
C GLN A 365 -2.98 -24.84 9.37
N ASN A 366 -2.21 -24.19 10.23
CA ASN A 366 -1.17 -23.25 9.82
C ASN A 366 -0.12 -23.96 8.98
N ALA A 367 0.33 -23.33 7.89
CA ALA A 367 1.34 -23.87 6.99
C ALA A 367 2.76 -23.76 7.56
N SER A 368 2.96 -24.27 8.78
CA SER A 368 4.24 -24.20 9.48
C SER A 368 5.36 -24.83 8.66
N GLY A 369 6.50 -24.14 8.59
CA GLY A 369 7.66 -24.57 7.82
C GLY A 369 7.57 -24.33 6.31
N ALA A 370 6.44 -23.82 5.77
CA ALA A 370 6.40 -23.34 4.40
C ALA A 370 7.26 -22.08 4.23
N SER A 371 7.89 -21.91 3.07
CA SER A 371 8.62 -20.70 2.73
C SER A 371 7.71 -19.71 1.99
N VAL A 372 7.74 -18.45 2.42
CA VAL A 372 7.04 -17.33 1.78
C VAL A 372 8.09 -16.41 1.19
N THR A 373 8.01 -16.15 -0.11
CA THR A 373 8.94 -15.27 -0.82
C THR A 373 8.18 -14.22 -1.60
N LEU A 374 8.59 -12.96 -1.45
CA LEU A 374 8.05 -11.81 -2.16
C LEU A 374 9.04 -11.38 -3.23
N TYR A 375 8.59 -11.37 -4.49
CA TYR A 375 9.35 -10.90 -5.64
C TYR A 375 8.78 -9.59 -6.16
N ASN A 376 9.64 -8.67 -6.60
CA ASN A 376 9.22 -7.46 -7.31
C ASN A 376 8.81 -7.79 -8.77
N SER A 377 8.40 -6.76 -9.52
CA SER A 377 8.00 -6.89 -10.92
C SER A 377 9.11 -7.35 -11.88
N THR A 378 10.39 -7.29 -11.46
CA THR A 378 11.53 -7.81 -12.22
C THR A 378 11.92 -9.24 -11.80
N HIS A 379 11.12 -9.90 -10.97
CA HIS A 379 11.36 -11.23 -10.39
C HIS A 379 12.60 -11.31 -9.49
N GLN A 380 13.04 -10.19 -8.91
CA GLN A 380 14.06 -10.19 -7.87
C GLN A 380 13.41 -10.37 -6.49
N GLU A 381 14.01 -11.20 -5.66
CA GLU A 381 13.58 -11.39 -4.28
C GLU A 381 13.75 -10.09 -3.48
N VAL A 382 12.67 -9.65 -2.84
CA VAL A 382 12.64 -8.45 -1.99
C VAL A 382 12.65 -8.84 -0.51
N ALA A 383 11.93 -9.91 -0.17
CA ALA A 383 11.89 -10.46 1.17
C ALA A 383 11.51 -11.94 1.13
N SER A 384 11.99 -12.71 2.10
CA SER A 384 11.59 -14.10 2.32
C SER A 384 11.52 -14.43 3.80
N ALA A 385 10.68 -15.41 4.15
CA ALA A 385 10.54 -15.93 5.49
C ALA A 385 10.15 -17.42 5.44
N VAL A 386 10.44 -18.12 6.53
CA VAL A 386 9.90 -19.47 6.79
C VAL A 386 8.89 -19.36 7.92
N LEU A 387 7.70 -19.93 7.72
CA LEU A 387 6.60 -19.78 8.66
C LEU A 387 6.85 -20.56 9.95
N GLY A 388 6.59 -19.91 11.09
CA GLY A 388 6.59 -20.53 12.41
C GLY A 388 5.34 -21.39 12.66
N GLU A 389 5.13 -21.82 13.90
CA GLU A 389 3.93 -22.59 14.29
C GLU A 389 2.63 -21.76 14.16
N ASP A 390 2.74 -20.44 14.20
CA ASP A 390 1.64 -19.48 14.05
C ASP A 390 1.21 -19.25 12.58
N GLY A 391 1.98 -19.77 11.62
CA GLY A 391 1.69 -19.64 10.18
C GLY A 391 1.75 -18.21 9.66
N ARG A 392 2.36 -17.26 10.40
CA ARG A 392 2.37 -15.84 10.06
C ARG A 392 3.68 -15.42 9.40
N PHE A 393 3.59 -14.58 8.37
CA PHE A 393 4.74 -13.85 7.83
C PHE A 393 4.57 -12.34 8.04
N THR A 394 5.67 -11.62 8.15
CA THR A 394 5.70 -10.16 8.25
C THR A 394 6.94 -9.62 7.57
N PHE A 395 6.76 -8.75 6.58
CA PHE A 395 7.81 -8.07 5.84
C PHE A 395 7.67 -6.57 6.07
N HIS A 396 8.65 -5.97 6.74
CA HIS A 396 8.70 -4.53 7.01
C HIS A 396 9.44 -3.79 5.92
N ASN A 397 9.21 -2.47 5.82
CA ASN A 397 9.98 -1.56 4.96
C ASN A 397 9.92 -1.94 3.47
N ILE A 398 8.79 -2.49 3.01
CA ILE A 398 8.56 -2.85 1.62
C ILE A 398 8.06 -1.62 0.87
N SER A 399 8.71 -1.26 -0.24
CA SER A 399 8.29 -0.12 -1.05
C SER A 399 6.91 -0.33 -1.65
N PHE A 400 6.07 0.70 -1.59
CA PHE A 400 4.76 0.66 -2.22
C PHE A 400 4.90 0.61 -3.75
N ALA A 401 4.34 -0.43 -4.35
CA ALA A 401 4.35 -0.68 -5.79
C ALA A 401 3.32 -1.75 -6.18
N ASP A 402 2.93 -1.75 -7.45
CA ASP A 402 2.10 -2.78 -8.05
C ASP A 402 2.94 -3.94 -8.60
N GLY A 403 2.31 -5.12 -8.71
CA GLY A 403 2.89 -6.26 -9.41
C GLY A 403 3.95 -7.03 -8.62
N TYR A 404 3.89 -7.00 -7.29
CA TYR A 404 4.64 -7.97 -6.49
C TYR A 404 4.08 -9.37 -6.73
N LEU A 405 4.96 -10.37 -6.79
CA LEU A 405 4.58 -11.78 -6.82
C LEU A 405 4.90 -12.40 -5.46
N LEU A 406 3.86 -12.83 -4.74
CA LEU A 406 4.02 -13.63 -3.53
C LEU A 406 3.96 -15.11 -3.90
N GLU A 407 5.05 -15.82 -3.65
CA GLU A 407 5.16 -17.26 -3.78
C GLU A 407 5.18 -17.90 -2.40
N ILE A 408 4.38 -18.94 -2.22
CA ILE A 408 4.35 -19.71 -0.99
C ILE A 408 4.56 -21.18 -1.36
N THR A 409 5.66 -21.73 -0.86
CA THR A 409 6.09 -23.09 -1.14
C THR A 409 5.99 -23.93 0.13
N PRO A 410 5.07 -24.92 0.19
CA PRO A 410 4.99 -25.84 1.32
C PRO A 410 6.25 -26.71 1.42
N GLN A 411 6.50 -27.35 2.57
CA GLN A 411 7.71 -28.16 2.79
C GLN A 411 7.92 -29.26 1.74
N ASP A 412 6.85 -29.98 1.40
CA ASP A 412 6.84 -31.04 0.39
C ASP A 412 5.90 -30.64 -0.77
N PRO A 413 6.35 -29.78 -1.71
CA PRO A 413 5.48 -29.26 -2.75
C PRO A 413 5.20 -30.30 -3.83
N VAL A 414 3.94 -30.40 -4.23
CA VAL A 414 3.49 -31.22 -5.35
C VAL A 414 3.09 -30.34 -6.54
N VAL A 415 3.39 -30.81 -7.75
CA VAL A 415 3.01 -30.13 -8.99
C VAL A 415 1.52 -30.35 -9.27
N TYR A 416 0.76 -29.26 -9.42
CA TYR A 416 -0.65 -29.33 -9.80
C TYR A 416 -0.82 -30.04 -11.16
N GLY A 417 -1.70 -31.03 -11.23
CA GLY A 417 -1.87 -31.87 -12.42
C GLY A 417 -0.84 -33.02 -12.54
N GLY A 418 0.01 -33.21 -11.52
CA GLY A 418 0.95 -34.33 -11.46
C GLY A 418 0.30 -35.68 -11.14
N ASN A 419 1.15 -36.70 -10.94
CA ASN A 419 0.78 -38.07 -10.62
C ASN A 419 0.85 -38.41 -9.11
N GLN A 420 0.91 -37.38 -8.27
CA GLN A 420 0.98 -37.50 -6.81
C GLN A 420 -0.01 -36.52 -6.18
N SER A 421 -0.59 -36.90 -5.04
CA SER A 421 -1.42 -36.00 -4.23
C SER A 421 -0.55 -35.22 -3.25
N GLY A 422 -0.88 -33.95 -2.99
CA GLY A 422 -0.15 -33.11 -2.04
C GLY A 422 -0.49 -31.63 -2.15
N TYR A 423 0.17 -30.81 -1.34
CA TYR A 423 -0.04 -29.36 -1.36
C TYR A 423 0.79 -28.69 -2.45
N CYS A 424 0.17 -27.81 -3.23
CA CYS A 424 0.81 -27.14 -4.36
C CYS A 424 1.43 -25.80 -3.97
N VAL A 425 2.46 -25.36 -4.70
CA VAL A 425 2.97 -23.98 -4.59
C VAL A 425 1.86 -22.99 -4.92
N TRP A 426 1.63 -22.00 -4.04
CA TRP A 426 0.70 -20.91 -4.30
C TRP A 426 1.45 -19.70 -4.83
N ARG A 427 0.86 -19.01 -5.82
CA ARG A 427 1.39 -17.78 -6.41
C ARG A 427 0.26 -16.78 -6.58
N GLY A 428 0.49 -15.54 -6.14
CA GLY A 428 -0.48 -14.46 -6.30
C GLY A 428 0.20 -13.12 -6.53
N LEU A 429 -0.39 -12.32 -7.44
CA LEU A 429 0.02 -10.94 -7.64
C LEU A 429 -0.58 -10.05 -6.54
N ILE A 430 0.25 -9.16 -6.02
CA ILE A 430 -0.09 -8.22 -4.96
C ILE A 430 0.22 -6.81 -5.47
N ASN A 431 -0.79 -5.95 -5.39
CA ASN A 431 -0.60 -4.51 -5.42
C ASN A 431 -0.45 -4.06 -3.96
N PHE A 432 0.70 -3.47 -3.64
CA PHE A 432 1.04 -3.04 -2.29
C PHE A 432 1.16 -1.52 -2.29
N THR A 433 0.05 -0.82 -2.07
CA THR A 433 -0.02 0.65 -2.08
C THR A 433 -0.27 1.23 -0.69
N GLU A 434 -0.52 0.38 0.29
CA GLU A 434 -0.76 0.68 1.70
C GLU A 434 -0.39 -0.55 2.53
N GLU A 435 -0.28 -0.39 3.86
CA GLU A 435 -0.06 -1.53 4.75
C GLU A 435 -1.17 -2.57 4.58
N ARG A 436 -0.77 -3.83 4.48
CA ARG A 436 -1.69 -4.90 4.08
C ARG A 436 -1.47 -6.14 4.92
N GLU A 437 -2.57 -6.66 5.44
CA GLU A 437 -2.65 -7.99 6.05
C GLU A 437 -3.54 -8.89 5.20
N MET A 438 -3.13 -10.15 5.00
CA MET A 438 -3.91 -11.10 4.20
C MET A 438 -3.91 -12.51 4.76
N THR A 439 -4.85 -13.33 4.29
CA THR A 439 -4.85 -14.77 4.54
C THR A 439 -4.76 -15.51 3.22
N VAL A 440 -3.81 -16.43 3.12
CA VAL A 440 -3.57 -17.22 1.92
C VAL A 440 -3.79 -18.69 2.22
N HIS A 441 -4.46 -19.38 1.29
CA HIS A 441 -4.75 -20.81 1.40
C HIS A 441 -3.94 -21.60 0.39
N ILE A 442 -3.05 -22.47 0.87
CA ILE A 442 -2.33 -23.45 0.04
C ILE A 442 -3.26 -24.64 -0.19
N ARG A 443 -3.63 -24.88 -1.46
CA ARG A 443 -4.59 -25.92 -1.82
C ARG A 443 -3.94 -27.29 -1.94
N TYR A 444 -4.68 -28.31 -1.52
CA TYR A 444 -4.38 -29.71 -1.76
C TYR A 444 -4.83 -30.14 -3.16
N TYR A 445 -3.94 -30.77 -3.92
CA TYR A 445 -4.24 -31.46 -5.17
C TYR A 445 -4.36 -32.96 -4.89
N GLU A 446 -5.49 -33.54 -5.29
CA GLU A 446 -5.75 -34.97 -5.20
C GLU A 446 -5.59 -35.61 -6.59
N TYR A 447 -4.61 -36.50 -6.74
CA TYR A 447 -4.42 -37.28 -7.95
C TYR A 447 -5.35 -38.50 -7.95
N VAL A 448 -6.25 -38.57 -8.93
CA VAL A 448 -7.07 -39.73 -9.22
C VAL A 448 -6.52 -40.39 -10.49
N PRO A 449 -5.98 -41.62 -10.43
CA PRO A 449 -5.48 -42.29 -11.62
C PRO A 449 -6.64 -42.57 -12.60
N PRO A 450 -6.42 -42.42 -13.92
CA PRO A 450 -7.45 -42.70 -14.91
C PRO A 450 -7.85 -44.19 -14.87
N THR A 451 -9.13 -44.46 -15.10
CA THR A 451 -9.71 -45.82 -15.15
C THR A 451 -10.14 -46.23 -16.56
N GLU A 452 -9.98 -45.34 -17.54
CA GLU A 452 -10.38 -45.53 -18.94
C GLU A 452 -9.31 -44.90 -19.87
N GLY A 453 -9.25 -45.38 -21.12
CA GLY A 453 -8.37 -44.86 -22.17
C GLY A 453 -8.89 -45.11 -23.58
N ALA A 454 -8.09 -44.77 -24.59
CA ALA A 454 -8.39 -44.97 -26.01
C ALA A 454 -7.62 -46.16 -26.63
N LEU A 455 -8.35 -47.01 -27.35
CA LEU A 455 -7.78 -48.05 -28.20
C LEU A 455 -7.86 -47.60 -29.65
N SER A 456 -6.73 -47.38 -30.30
CA SER A 456 -6.65 -46.96 -31.69
C SER A 456 -5.80 -47.92 -32.52
N GLY A 457 -5.89 -47.81 -33.84
CA GLY A 457 -5.04 -48.62 -34.68
C GLY A 457 -5.32 -48.49 -36.17
N VAL A 458 -4.55 -49.24 -36.95
CA VAL A 458 -4.70 -49.32 -38.40
C VAL A 458 -4.90 -50.77 -38.81
N VAL A 459 -5.85 -50.99 -39.71
CA VAL A 459 -6.20 -52.29 -40.28
C VAL A 459 -5.78 -52.32 -41.75
N ILE A 460 -5.13 -53.40 -42.17
CA ILE A 460 -4.56 -53.56 -43.52
C ILE A 460 -4.99 -54.92 -44.07
N TYR A 461 -5.38 -55.00 -45.34
CA TYR A 461 -5.68 -56.29 -45.98
C TYR A 461 -4.38 -57.03 -46.31
N SER A 462 -4.37 -58.35 -46.15
CA SER A 462 -3.19 -59.19 -46.42
C SER A 462 -3.53 -60.46 -47.20
N GLY A 463 -2.81 -60.69 -48.30
CA GLY A 463 -3.10 -61.72 -49.29
C GLY A 463 -4.34 -61.37 -50.12
N GLY A 464 -4.37 -61.75 -51.40
CA GLY A 464 -5.53 -61.51 -52.28
C GLY A 464 -5.52 -60.17 -53.03
N PRO A 465 -6.65 -59.75 -53.61
CA PRO A 465 -6.71 -58.63 -54.57
C PRO A 465 -6.42 -57.23 -54.01
N HIS A 466 -6.54 -57.05 -52.68
CA HIS A 466 -6.34 -55.78 -51.99
C HIS A 466 -5.14 -55.86 -51.01
N ASP A 467 -4.19 -56.76 -51.26
CA ASP A 467 -3.02 -56.96 -50.40
C ASP A 467 -2.22 -55.66 -50.21
N GLY A 468 -1.97 -55.30 -48.96
CA GLY A 468 -1.28 -54.08 -48.56
C GLY A 468 -2.15 -52.81 -48.58
N GLU A 469 -3.40 -52.87 -49.05
CA GLU A 469 -4.32 -51.74 -49.02
C GLU A 469 -4.89 -51.52 -47.61
N LYS A 470 -5.23 -50.26 -47.31
CA LYS A 470 -5.89 -49.90 -46.05
C LYS A 470 -7.30 -50.51 -46.02
N ALA A 471 -7.61 -51.23 -44.93
CA ALA A 471 -8.82 -52.02 -44.84
C ALA A 471 -10.01 -51.17 -44.36
N ALA A 472 -10.43 -50.23 -45.20
CA ALA A 472 -11.60 -49.39 -44.95
C ALA A 472 -12.88 -50.24 -44.82
N GLY A 473 -13.75 -49.86 -43.87
CA GLY A 473 -15.03 -50.53 -43.64
C GLY A 473 -14.96 -51.77 -42.73
N VAL A 474 -13.77 -52.23 -42.31
CA VAL A 474 -13.65 -53.31 -41.32
C VAL A 474 -14.30 -52.89 -39.99
N SER A 475 -15.22 -53.70 -39.47
CA SER A 475 -15.80 -53.53 -38.13
C SER A 475 -14.80 -53.99 -37.08
N VAL A 476 -14.51 -53.15 -36.09
CA VAL A 476 -13.65 -53.45 -34.94
C VAL A 476 -14.54 -53.57 -33.71
N GLU A 477 -14.68 -54.78 -33.21
CA GLU A 477 -15.62 -55.13 -32.15
C GLU A 477 -14.87 -55.57 -30.89
N VAL A 478 -15.09 -54.89 -29.76
CA VAL A 478 -14.40 -55.14 -28.49
C VAL A 478 -15.34 -55.90 -27.56
N TYR A 479 -14.99 -57.14 -27.24
CA TYR A 479 -15.74 -58.01 -26.34
C TYR A 479 -15.05 -58.12 -24.98
N SER A 480 -15.83 -58.01 -23.90
CA SER A 480 -15.42 -58.50 -22.58
C SER A 480 -16.12 -59.85 -22.36
N ASN A 481 -15.33 -60.92 -22.27
CA ASN A 481 -15.81 -62.30 -22.34
C ASN A 481 -16.65 -62.53 -23.61
N THR A 482 -17.97 -62.67 -23.48
CA THR A 482 -18.92 -62.90 -24.58
C THR A 482 -19.77 -61.68 -24.92
N THR A 483 -19.61 -60.55 -24.22
CA THR A 483 -20.47 -59.36 -24.39
C THR A 483 -19.75 -58.30 -25.20
N LEU A 484 -20.38 -57.79 -26.25
CA LEU A 484 -19.87 -56.64 -27.00
C LEU A 484 -19.94 -55.39 -26.13
N VAL A 485 -18.79 -54.78 -25.85
CA VAL A 485 -18.66 -53.60 -24.98
C VAL A 485 -18.68 -52.32 -25.81
N LYS A 486 -17.90 -52.30 -26.89
CA LYS A 486 -17.86 -51.20 -27.87
C LYS A 486 -17.52 -51.73 -29.25
N SER A 487 -17.83 -50.95 -30.27
CA SER A 487 -17.40 -51.21 -31.64
C SER A 487 -17.08 -49.90 -32.36
N SER A 488 -16.25 -49.98 -33.39
CA SER A 488 -15.98 -48.90 -34.35
C SER A 488 -15.89 -49.50 -35.75
N THR A 489 -15.81 -48.67 -36.77
CA THR A 489 -15.50 -49.08 -38.13
C THR A 489 -14.26 -48.35 -38.59
N ALA A 490 -13.37 -49.05 -39.31
CA ALA A 490 -12.17 -48.47 -39.89
C ALA A 490 -12.55 -47.47 -41.00
N ASP A 491 -11.97 -46.28 -40.96
CA ASP A 491 -12.20 -45.22 -41.93
C ASP A 491 -11.54 -45.50 -43.29
N GLU A 492 -11.59 -44.55 -44.23
CA GLU A 492 -10.96 -44.68 -45.57
C GLU A 492 -9.44 -44.92 -45.51
N ASN A 493 -8.79 -44.57 -44.40
CA ASN A 493 -7.36 -44.80 -44.17
C ASN A 493 -7.10 -46.11 -43.40
N GLY A 494 -8.12 -46.93 -43.19
CA GLY A 494 -8.05 -48.16 -42.40
C GLY A 494 -7.85 -47.89 -40.91
N THR A 495 -8.05 -46.66 -40.43
CA THR A 495 -7.80 -46.27 -39.05
C THR A 495 -9.06 -46.42 -38.21
N PHE A 496 -8.92 -46.85 -36.97
CA PHE A 496 -10.01 -46.89 -36.00
C PHE A 496 -9.59 -46.29 -34.65
N THR A 497 -10.56 -45.78 -33.90
CA THR A 497 -10.38 -45.30 -32.53
C THR A 497 -11.62 -45.65 -31.70
N ILE A 498 -11.39 -46.23 -30.52
CA ILE A 498 -12.41 -46.54 -29.52
C ILE A 498 -12.01 -45.81 -28.23
N GLU A 499 -12.62 -44.66 -28.00
CA GLU A 499 -12.40 -43.83 -26.80
C GLU A 499 -13.17 -44.34 -25.59
N ASN A 500 -12.78 -43.91 -24.39
CA ASN A 500 -13.47 -44.20 -23.12
C ASN A 500 -13.73 -45.71 -22.94
N LEU A 501 -12.70 -46.52 -23.20
CA LEU A 501 -12.71 -47.95 -22.91
C LEU A 501 -12.12 -48.13 -21.50
N THR A 502 -12.86 -48.74 -20.58
CA THR A 502 -12.36 -49.04 -19.23
C THR A 502 -11.16 -49.96 -19.29
N PHE A 503 -10.17 -49.73 -18.42
CA PHE A 503 -9.01 -50.60 -18.34
C PHE A 503 -9.41 -52.02 -17.92
N GLY A 504 -8.95 -53.03 -18.66
CA GLY A 504 -9.35 -54.44 -18.50
C GLY A 504 -8.88 -55.34 -19.62
N VAL A 505 -9.23 -56.63 -19.54
CA VAL A 505 -8.89 -57.63 -20.56
C VAL A 505 -10.04 -57.78 -21.55
N TYR A 506 -9.72 -57.71 -22.85
CA TYR A 506 -10.68 -57.74 -23.95
C TYR A 506 -10.26 -58.72 -25.05
N ARG A 507 -11.27 -59.21 -25.78
CA ARG A 507 -11.12 -59.87 -27.08
C ARG A 507 -11.62 -58.94 -28.18
N ILE A 508 -10.75 -58.56 -29.09
CA ILE A 508 -11.03 -57.63 -30.18
C ILE A 508 -11.18 -58.43 -31.48
N VAL A 509 -12.29 -58.24 -32.17
CA VAL A 509 -12.63 -58.97 -33.39
C VAL A 509 -12.70 -57.97 -34.55
N PHE A 510 -11.94 -58.23 -35.61
CA PHE A 510 -11.88 -57.43 -36.83
C PHE A 510 -12.65 -58.15 -37.92
N VAL A 511 -13.78 -57.61 -38.35
CA VAL A 511 -14.71 -58.23 -39.29
C VAL A 511 -14.71 -57.46 -40.62
N PRO A 512 -14.21 -58.04 -41.73
CA PRO A 512 -14.25 -57.38 -43.03
C PRO A 512 -15.69 -57.28 -43.60
N PRO A 513 -16.00 -56.27 -44.44
CA PRO A 513 -17.36 -56.05 -44.97
C PRO A 513 -17.96 -57.25 -45.71
N ASP A 514 -17.15 -57.92 -46.54
CA ASP A 514 -17.54 -59.10 -47.31
C ASP A 514 -16.88 -60.37 -46.76
N GLU A 515 -17.05 -60.60 -45.46
CA GLU A 515 -16.44 -61.72 -44.75
C GLU A 515 -16.68 -63.07 -45.45
N VAL A 516 -15.60 -63.84 -45.56
CA VAL A 516 -15.61 -65.26 -45.90
C VAL A 516 -15.27 -66.06 -44.66
N ALA A 517 -16.02 -67.13 -44.41
CA ALA A 517 -15.64 -68.11 -43.40
C ALA A 517 -14.41 -68.87 -43.88
N GLU A 518 -13.37 -68.93 -43.05
CA GLU A 518 -12.19 -69.75 -43.33
C GLU A 518 -12.60 -71.21 -43.58
N GLY A 519 -12.17 -71.79 -44.71
CA GLY A 519 -12.63 -73.11 -45.15
C GLY A 519 -13.90 -73.13 -46.01
N GLY A 520 -14.40 -71.96 -46.43
CA GLY A 520 -15.56 -71.83 -47.31
C GLY A 520 -15.34 -72.34 -48.75
N ASN A 521 -16.40 -72.33 -49.54
CA ASN A 521 -16.39 -72.75 -50.96
C ASN A 521 -16.09 -71.62 -51.95
N ARG A 522 -15.63 -70.46 -51.46
CA ARG A 522 -15.22 -69.29 -52.24
C ARG A 522 -14.04 -68.59 -51.58
N SER A 523 -13.21 -67.91 -52.38
CA SER A 523 -12.10 -67.10 -51.88
C SER A 523 -12.59 -65.75 -51.31
N GLY A 524 -11.90 -65.18 -50.31
CA GLY A 524 -12.17 -63.85 -49.73
C GLY A 524 -11.49 -63.59 -48.38
N TYR A 525 -11.69 -62.41 -47.79
CA TYR A 525 -11.08 -62.01 -46.51
C TYR A 525 -11.80 -62.59 -45.30
N VAL A 526 -11.04 -63.03 -44.30
CA VAL A 526 -11.56 -63.68 -43.08
C VAL A 526 -11.36 -62.78 -41.85
N ARG A 527 -12.20 -62.92 -40.82
CA ARG A 527 -12.06 -62.15 -39.58
C ARG A 527 -10.78 -62.47 -38.80
N VAL A 528 -10.34 -61.55 -37.94
CA VAL A 528 -9.19 -61.73 -37.04
C VAL A 528 -9.62 -61.48 -35.59
N GLU A 529 -9.15 -62.30 -34.65
CA GLU A 529 -9.39 -62.13 -33.22
C GLU A 529 -8.06 -61.88 -32.47
N VAL A 530 -8.04 -60.89 -31.58
CA VAL A 530 -6.87 -60.49 -30.77
C VAL A 530 -7.26 -60.37 -29.30
N GLU A 531 -6.53 -61.01 -28.40
CA GLU A 531 -6.68 -60.78 -26.95
C GLU A 531 -5.75 -59.65 -26.48
N LEU A 532 -6.28 -58.68 -25.73
CA LEU A 532 -5.56 -57.51 -25.25
C LEU A 532 -5.86 -57.24 -23.77
N ASN A 533 -4.81 -57.05 -22.96
CA ASN A 533 -4.93 -56.40 -21.65
C ASN A 533 -4.70 -54.88 -21.80
N PHE A 534 -5.74 -54.09 -21.56
CA PHE A 534 -5.80 -52.66 -21.79
C PHE A 534 -5.68 -51.92 -20.45
N THR A 535 -4.52 -51.31 -20.16
CA THR A 535 -4.24 -50.61 -18.88
C THR A 535 -3.80 -49.16 -19.07
N GLU A 536 -3.68 -48.73 -20.32
CA GLU A 536 -3.28 -47.42 -20.80
C GLU A 536 -3.73 -47.31 -22.28
N ASP A 537 -3.67 -46.13 -22.87
CA ASP A 537 -3.94 -45.93 -24.30
C ASP A 537 -3.07 -46.86 -25.15
N LYS A 538 -3.69 -47.52 -26.15
CA LYS A 538 -3.04 -48.57 -26.94
C LYS A 538 -3.24 -48.30 -28.42
N ILE A 539 -2.14 -48.35 -29.18
CA ILE A 539 -2.17 -48.31 -30.65
C ILE A 539 -1.80 -49.70 -31.18
N MET A 540 -2.57 -50.23 -32.12
CA MET A 540 -2.32 -51.53 -32.74
C MET A 540 -2.36 -51.50 -34.28
N GLU A 541 -1.58 -52.38 -34.91
CA GLU A 541 -1.62 -52.62 -36.34
C GLU A 541 -2.08 -54.06 -36.58
N VAL A 542 -3.12 -54.25 -37.38
CA VAL A 542 -3.77 -55.56 -37.58
C VAL A 542 -3.93 -55.85 -39.07
N THR A 543 -3.55 -57.04 -39.49
CA THR A 543 -3.67 -57.49 -40.88
C THR A 543 -4.82 -58.48 -41.02
N VAL A 544 -5.77 -58.22 -41.93
CA VAL A 544 -6.93 -59.08 -42.24
C VAL A 544 -6.57 -60.03 -43.40
N PRO A 545 -6.46 -61.35 -43.18
CA PRO A 545 -5.92 -62.27 -44.18
C PRO A 545 -6.97 -62.74 -45.21
N TYR A 546 -6.50 -63.18 -46.39
CA TYR A 546 -7.31 -63.71 -47.49
C TYR A 546 -7.20 -65.23 -47.67
N TYR A 547 -8.34 -65.89 -47.84
CA TYR A 547 -8.49 -67.32 -48.06
C TYR A 547 -8.69 -67.65 -49.55
N ASN A 548 -8.03 -68.68 -50.10
CA ASN A 548 -8.09 -69.05 -51.54
C ASN A 548 -8.48 -70.54 -51.78
N TYR A 549 -9.45 -70.81 -52.67
CA TYR A 549 -10.05 -72.15 -52.90
C TYR A 549 -9.71 -72.77 -54.30
N THR A 550 -9.46 -74.10 -54.39
CA THR A 550 -9.11 -74.85 -55.64
C THR A 550 -9.74 -76.29 -55.76
N PRO A 551 -10.28 -76.73 -56.93
CA PRO A 551 -10.90 -78.09 -57.15
C PRO A 551 -10.05 -79.17 -57.92
N PRO A 552 -10.37 -80.51 -57.89
CA PRO A 552 -9.51 -81.64 -58.41
C PRO A 552 -9.85 -82.30 -59.82
N PRO A 553 -8.94 -83.11 -60.49
CA PRO A 553 -9.04 -83.69 -61.89
C PRO A 553 -9.36 -85.24 -62.11
N PRO A 554 -9.63 -85.76 -63.36
CA PRO A 554 -10.16 -87.15 -63.70
C PRO A 554 -9.18 -88.27 -64.28
N PRO A 555 -9.57 -89.59 -64.40
CA PRO A 555 -8.69 -90.81 -64.62
C PRO A 555 -8.47 -91.39 -66.08
N THR A 556 -7.53 -92.38 -66.28
CA THR A 556 -6.98 -92.95 -67.57
C THR A 556 -7.06 -94.51 -67.76
N HIS A 557 -7.04 -95.07 -69.00
CA HIS A 557 -7.18 -96.54 -69.33
C HIS A 557 -6.07 -97.16 -70.24
N PRO A 558 -5.72 -98.48 -70.14
CA PRO A 558 -4.61 -99.14 -70.87
C PRO A 558 -5.01 -99.83 -72.20
N LYS A 559 -4.04 -100.11 -73.10
CA LYS A 559 -4.26 -100.74 -74.43
C LYS A 559 -3.13 -101.66 -74.91
N VAL A 560 -3.45 -102.69 -75.72
CA VAL A 560 -2.48 -103.67 -76.29
C VAL A 560 -2.70 -103.90 -77.79
N ARG A 561 -1.64 -104.15 -78.58
CA ARG A 561 -1.71 -104.30 -80.05
C ARG A 561 -1.42 -105.72 -80.55
N ILE A 562 -2.21 -106.25 -81.49
CA ILE A 562 -2.01 -107.56 -82.12
C ILE A 562 -1.72 -107.43 -83.61
N LEU A 563 -0.66 -108.10 -84.07
CA LEU A 563 -0.17 -108.11 -85.45
C LEU A 563 -0.08 -109.56 -85.97
N ASP A 564 -0.04 -109.77 -87.29
CA ASP A 564 0.23 -111.07 -87.93
C ASP A 564 1.74 -111.31 -88.13
N LYS A 565 2.10 -112.46 -88.73
CA LYS A 565 3.51 -112.85 -88.98
C LYS A 565 4.28 -111.89 -89.89
N ASP A 566 3.59 -111.13 -90.72
CA ASP A 566 4.17 -110.19 -91.66
C ASP A 566 4.24 -108.77 -91.05
N GLY A 567 3.73 -108.61 -89.82
CA GLY A 567 3.76 -107.38 -89.03
C GLY A 567 2.54 -106.48 -89.24
N GLU A 568 1.53 -106.95 -89.98
CA GLU A 568 0.32 -106.18 -90.27
C GLU A 568 -0.71 -106.32 -89.13
N PRO A 569 -1.44 -105.24 -88.78
CA PRO A 569 -2.42 -105.28 -87.71
C PRO A 569 -3.59 -106.22 -88.01
N VAL A 570 -4.02 -106.95 -86.98
CA VAL A 570 -5.15 -107.87 -87.11
C VAL A 570 -6.34 -107.32 -86.34
N GLU A 571 -7.32 -106.82 -87.07
CA GLU A 571 -8.60 -106.35 -86.53
C GLU A 571 -9.47 -107.51 -86.05
N GLY A 572 -10.33 -107.26 -85.05
CA GLY A 572 -11.38 -108.20 -84.64
C GLY A 572 -10.86 -109.39 -83.84
N VAL A 573 -9.65 -109.29 -83.30
CA VAL A 573 -9.07 -110.28 -82.40
C VAL A 573 -9.58 -110.02 -81.00
N THR A 574 -10.12 -111.06 -80.35
CA THR A 574 -10.54 -110.94 -78.96
C THR A 574 -9.32 -111.09 -78.06
N VAL A 575 -8.90 -110.01 -77.41
CA VAL A 575 -7.82 -109.99 -76.43
C VAL A 575 -8.40 -110.06 -75.03
N LYS A 576 -7.96 -111.04 -74.26
CA LYS A 576 -8.34 -111.22 -72.86
C LYS A 576 -7.11 -110.95 -72.00
N ALA A 577 -7.26 -110.12 -70.97
CA ALA A 577 -6.27 -109.84 -69.94
C ALA A 577 -6.78 -110.41 -68.61
N THR A 578 -6.03 -111.33 -68.02
CA THR A 578 -6.39 -111.95 -66.74
C THR A 578 -5.56 -111.33 -65.62
N VAL A 579 -6.19 -110.50 -64.82
CA VAL A 579 -5.58 -109.84 -63.66
C VAL A 579 -6.15 -110.49 -62.40
N ASN A 580 -5.31 -111.15 -61.59
CA ASN A 580 -5.70 -111.79 -60.33
C ASN A 580 -6.95 -112.71 -60.45
N GLY A 581 -7.07 -113.45 -61.57
CA GLY A 581 -8.18 -114.38 -61.82
C GLY A 581 -9.44 -113.76 -62.44
N THR A 582 -9.49 -112.43 -62.62
CA THR A 582 -10.59 -111.73 -63.33
C THR A 582 -10.19 -111.47 -64.77
N VAL A 583 -11.07 -111.82 -65.72
CA VAL A 583 -10.81 -111.68 -67.16
C VAL A 583 -11.45 -110.40 -67.69
N TYR A 584 -10.60 -109.47 -68.12
CA TYR A 584 -10.99 -108.29 -68.89
C TYR A 584 -10.88 -108.63 -70.37
N THR A 585 -11.84 -108.18 -71.18
CA THR A 585 -11.90 -108.52 -72.61
C THR A 585 -12.00 -107.24 -73.42
N ALA A 586 -11.17 -107.12 -74.44
CA ALA A 586 -11.22 -106.05 -75.43
C ALA A 586 -10.98 -106.63 -76.82
N THR A 587 -11.63 -106.07 -77.84
CA THR A 587 -11.47 -106.51 -79.23
C THR A 587 -10.56 -105.52 -79.94
N THR A 588 -9.65 -106.02 -80.78
CA THR A 588 -8.77 -105.14 -81.55
C THR A 588 -9.55 -104.36 -82.62
N ASP A 589 -9.23 -103.08 -82.77
CA ASP A 589 -9.69 -102.20 -83.86
C ASP A 589 -8.92 -102.45 -85.17
N GLU A 590 -9.24 -101.69 -86.23
CA GLU A 590 -8.59 -101.74 -87.57
C GLU A 590 -7.05 -101.60 -87.50
N GLU A 591 -6.53 -100.92 -86.49
CA GLU A 591 -5.09 -100.72 -86.27
C GLU A 591 -4.45 -101.81 -85.40
N GLY A 592 -5.24 -102.79 -84.98
CA GLY A 592 -4.84 -103.92 -84.16
C GLY A 592 -4.83 -103.63 -82.66
N TRP A 593 -5.34 -102.48 -82.18
CA TRP A 593 -5.34 -102.10 -80.76
C TRP A 593 -6.61 -102.53 -80.03
N ALA A 594 -6.43 -103.15 -78.86
CA ALA A 594 -7.48 -103.47 -77.90
C ALA A 594 -7.35 -102.55 -76.67
N ILE A 595 -8.33 -101.68 -76.42
CA ILE A 595 -8.36 -100.73 -75.28
C ILE A 595 -9.28 -101.28 -74.19
N PHE A 596 -8.79 -101.34 -72.95
CA PHE A 596 -9.52 -101.92 -71.81
C PHE A 596 -10.18 -100.84 -70.95
N THR A 597 -11.31 -100.30 -71.41
CA THR A 597 -12.09 -99.27 -70.70
C THR A 597 -12.66 -99.74 -69.36
N GLY A 598 -12.71 -101.05 -69.12
CA GLY A 598 -13.10 -101.64 -67.84
C GLY A 598 -11.98 -101.65 -66.78
N PHE A 599 -10.80 -101.11 -67.08
CA PHE A 599 -9.64 -101.07 -66.18
C PHE A 599 -9.04 -99.66 -66.16
N GLU A 600 -8.94 -99.02 -64.99
CA GLU A 600 -8.30 -97.71 -64.82
C GLU A 600 -6.84 -97.89 -64.36
N GLY A 601 -5.91 -97.17 -65.00
CA GLY A 601 -4.47 -97.28 -64.78
C GLY A 601 -3.77 -98.34 -65.66
N ASP A 602 -2.50 -98.61 -65.39
CA ASP A 602 -1.70 -99.58 -66.13
C ASP A 602 -1.91 -101.01 -65.61
N PHE A 603 -1.83 -102.02 -66.48
CA PHE A 603 -1.92 -103.41 -66.05
C PHE A 603 -0.76 -103.77 -65.12
N PRO A 604 -1.01 -104.45 -63.99
CA PRO A 604 0.04 -104.82 -63.05
C PRO A 604 0.94 -105.93 -63.62
N PRO A 605 2.22 -106.01 -63.19
CA PRO A 605 3.15 -107.06 -63.60
C PRO A 605 2.61 -108.47 -63.30
N GLY A 606 2.74 -109.38 -64.26
CA GLY A 606 2.25 -110.76 -64.15
C GLY A 606 0.87 -111.01 -64.75
N THR A 607 0.18 -109.97 -65.24
CA THR A 607 -1.07 -110.11 -66.01
C THR A 607 -0.84 -111.01 -67.23
N GLU A 608 -1.71 -111.99 -67.41
CA GLU A 608 -1.64 -112.94 -68.52
C GLU A 608 -2.63 -112.55 -69.61
N PHE A 609 -2.14 -112.44 -70.83
CA PHE A 609 -2.94 -112.12 -72.00
C PHE A 609 -3.12 -113.33 -72.90
N SER A 610 -4.27 -113.38 -73.57
CA SER A 610 -4.52 -114.30 -74.67
C SER A 610 -5.26 -113.60 -75.78
N ALA A 611 -4.89 -113.89 -77.02
CA ALA A 611 -5.58 -113.40 -78.21
C ALA A 611 -6.11 -114.57 -79.03
N GLU A 612 -7.40 -114.50 -79.36
CA GLU A 612 -8.14 -115.56 -80.05
C GLU A 612 -8.91 -114.96 -81.25
N LYS A 613 -8.76 -115.59 -82.42
CA LYS A 613 -9.54 -115.31 -83.63
C LYS A 613 -9.75 -116.59 -84.43
N GLU A 614 -10.96 -116.81 -84.93
CA GLU A 614 -11.30 -118.01 -85.71
C GLU A 614 -10.42 -118.12 -86.98
N GLY A 615 -9.85 -119.31 -87.23
CA GLY A 615 -8.93 -119.57 -88.34
C GLY A 615 -7.45 -119.23 -88.07
N TYR A 616 -7.11 -118.77 -86.86
CA TYR A 616 -5.75 -118.49 -86.41
C TYR A 616 -5.38 -119.31 -85.17
N LYS A 617 -4.09 -119.61 -85.01
CA LYS A 617 -3.56 -120.24 -83.80
C LYS A 617 -3.68 -119.26 -82.63
N LYS A 618 -4.21 -119.73 -81.49
CA LYS A 618 -4.28 -118.95 -80.25
C LYS A 618 -2.88 -118.60 -79.76
N ILE A 619 -2.67 -117.35 -79.36
CA ILE A 619 -1.43 -116.87 -78.76
C ILE A 619 -1.68 -116.38 -77.32
N THR A 620 -0.65 -116.47 -76.49
CA THR A 620 -0.66 -116.00 -75.09
C THR A 620 0.68 -115.36 -74.74
N TRP A 621 0.66 -114.28 -73.95
CA TRP A 621 1.86 -113.55 -73.49
C TRP A 621 1.62 -112.95 -72.10
N ARG A 622 2.66 -112.41 -71.45
CA ARG A 622 2.54 -111.72 -70.16
C ARG A 622 2.76 -110.20 -70.30
N GLU A 623 2.21 -109.43 -69.36
CA GLU A 623 2.43 -107.97 -69.30
C GLU A 623 3.91 -107.60 -69.34
N GLY A 624 4.27 -106.68 -70.23
CA GLY A 624 5.64 -106.29 -70.53
C GLY A 624 6.31 -107.06 -71.67
N GLU A 625 5.71 -108.15 -72.16
CA GLU A 625 6.16 -108.86 -73.37
C GLU A 625 5.44 -108.32 -74.62
N THR A 626 6.15 -108.26 -75.76
CA THR A 626 5.51 -107.97 -77.05
C THR A 626 4.63 -109.15 -77.47
N PRO A 627 3.34 -108.93 -77.80
CA PRO A 627 2.45 -110.00 -78.23
C PRO A 627 3.03 -110.77 -79.43
N PRO A 628 3.04 -112.11 -79.39
CA PRO A 628 3.47 -112.91 -80.54
C PRO A 628 2.62 -112.61 -81.78
N PRO A 629 3.17 -112.73 -82.99
CA PRO A 629 2.38 -112.58 -84.20
C PRO A 629 1.32 -113.67 -84.31
N LEU A 630 0.11 -113.30 -84.76
CA LEU A 630 -1.02 -114.21 -84.92
C LEU A 630 -0.93 -114.94 -86.27
N GLU A 631 -0.73 -116.27 -86.26
CA GLU A 631 -0.54 -117.09 -87.46
C GLU A 631 -1.79 -117.90 -87.87
N LYS A 632 -2.02 -118.08 -89.18
CA LYS A 632 -3.09 -118.96 -89.71
C LYS A 632 -2.69 -120.45 -89.60
N GLU A 633 -3.63 -121.34 -89.30
CA GLU A 633 -3.40 -122.80 -89.27
C GLU A 633 -3.24 -123.40 -90.69
N GLU A 634 -2.17 -124.19 -90.96
CA GLU A 634 -1.98 -124.90 -92.24
C GLU A 634 -2.72 -126.26 -92.28
N LYS A 635 -3.54 -126.49 -93.31
CA LYS A 635 -4.22 -127.77 -93.60
C LYS A 635 -3.55 -128.53 -94.75
N GLN A 636 -3.38 -129.84 -94.57
CA GLN A 636 -2.81 -130.81 -95.51
C GLN A 636 -3.90 -131.39 -96.45
N GLU A 637 -3.58 -131.47 -97.76
CA GLU A 637 -4.08 -132.39 -98.82
C GLU A 637 -5.37 -132.18 -99.68
N ARG A 638 -5.09 -132.09 -101.01
CA ARG A 638 -5.59 -132.85 -102.20
C ARG A 638 -6.88 -132.49 -103.00
N ASP A 639 -6.61 -132.16 -104.28
CA ASP A 639 -7.18 -132.64 -105.56
C ASP A 639 -8.71 -132.84 -105.73
N TYR A 640 -9.41 -131.78 -106.16
CA TYR A 640 -10.73 -131.89 -106.81
C TYR A 640 -10.90 -131.11 -108.13
N ILE A 641 -9.99 -130.19 -108.48
CA ILE A 641 -10.15 -129.33 -109.67
C ILE A 641 -9.73 -130.03 -110.97
N TYR A 642 -8.73 -130.91 -110.95
CA TYR A 642 -8.37 -131.72 -112.13
C TYR A 642 -9.48 -132.73 -112.52
N LEU A 643 -10.30 -133.17 -111.55
CA LEU A 643 -11.50 -133.99 -111.80
C LEU A 643 -12.63 -133.17 -112.46
N LEU A 644 -12.76 -131.88 -112.12
CA LEU A 644 -13.75 -130.97 -112.71
C LEU A 644 -13.41 -130.63 -114.17
N LEU A 645 -12.12 -130.43 -114.47
CA LEU A 645 -11.62 -130.18 -115.83
C LEU A 645 -11.77 -131.40 -116.76
N LEU A 646 -11.59 -132.62 -116.23
CA LEU A 646 -11.84 -133.86 -116.97
C LEU A 646 -13.33 -134.05 -117.30
N LEU A 647 -14.23 -133.68 -116.37
CA LEU A 647 -15.68 -133.78 -116.55
C LEU A 647 -16.20 -132.84 -117.65
N VAL A 648 -15.64 -131.63 -117.73
CA VAL A 648 -15.97 -130.64 -118.79
C VAL A 648 -15.49 -131.11 -120.16
N VAL A 649 -14.30 -131.71 -120.25
CA VAL A 649 -13.78 -132.25 -121.52
C VAL A 649 -14.56 -133.48 -121.99
N ILE A 650 -14.99 -134.37 -121.07
CA ILE A 650 -15.83 -135.54 -121.39
C ILE A 650 -17.22 -135.10 -121.87
N LEU A 651 -17.82 -134.08 -121.25
CA LEU A 651 -19.12 -133.52 -121.69
C LEU A 651 -19.04 -132.88 -123.09
N LEU A 652 -17.94 -132.19 -123.42
CA LEU A 652 -17.71 -131.62 -124.76
C LEU A 652 -17.50 -132.70 -125.84
N LEU A 653 -16.83 -133.81 -125.51
CA LEU A 653 -16.65 -134.96 -126.42
C LEU A 653 -17.97 -135.73 -126.66
N ILE A 654 -18.84 -135.85 -125.65
CA ILE A 654 -20.17 -136.50 -125.78
C ILE A 654 -21.12 -135.65 -126.65
N GLY A 655 -21.05 -134.32 -126.53
CA GLY A 655 -21.83 -133.39 -127.38
C GLY A 655 -21.46 -133.47 -128.87
N ALA A 656 -20.17 -133.60 -129.19
CA ALA A 656 -19.71 -133.71 -130.58
C ALA A 656 -20.08 -135.06 -131.23
N ILE A 657 -20.11 -136.15 -130.45
CA ILE A 657 -20.48 -137.49 -130.95
C ILE A 657 -22.00 -137.63 -131.18
N LEU A 658 -22.83 -136.92 -130.41
CA LEU A 658 -24.29 -136.88 -130.61
C LEU A 658 -24.71 -136.05 -131.83
N LEU A 659 -23.98 -134.98 -132.16
CA LEU A 659 -24.24 -134.17 -133.35
C LEU A 659 -23.82 -134.84 -134.67
N LEU A 660 -22.96 -135.85 -134.62
CA LEU A 660 -22.51 -136.61 -135.80
C LEU A 660 -23.33 -137.89 -136.08
N ARG A 661 -24.37 -138.21 -135.30
CA ARG A 661 -25.08 -139.52 -135.38
C ARG A 661 -26.60 -139.48 -135.58
N LYS A 662 -27.17 -138.37 -136.09
CA LYS A 662 -28.54 -138.37 -136.63
C LYS A 662 -28.58 -137.78 -138.04
N LYS A 663 -28.10 -138.61 -138.97
CA LYS A 663 -28.27 -138.49 -140.42
C LYS A 663 -29.71 -138.91 -140.78
N GLY A 664 -30.35 -138.23 -141.73
CA GLY A 664 -31.26 -138.86 -142.68
C GLY A 664 -32.76 -138.60 -142.55
N GLU A 665 -33.34 -138.29 -143.73
CA GLU A 665 -34.72 -138.42 -144.22
C GLU A 665 -35.62 -137.19 -144.30
N VAL A 666 -36.44 -137.23 -145.36
CA VAL A 666 -36.94 -136.22 -146.30
C VAL A 666 -38.41 -136.57 -146.60
N GLU A 667 -39.25 -135.55 -146.90
CA GLU A 667 -40.58 -135.58 -147.58
C GLU A 667 -41.75 -136.33 -146.88
N GLU A 668 -43.05 -135.99 -147.00
CA GLU A 668 -43.85 -135.28 -148.02
C GLU A 668 -45.23 -134.80 -147.45
N GLU A 669 -45.98 -134.03 -148.27
CA GLU A 669 -47.32 -133.37 -148.15
C GLU A 669 -47.46 -132.00 -147.46
#